data_AF-A0A370I4A5-F1
#
_entry.id   AF-A0A370I4A5-F1
#
_cell.length_a   1.000
_cell.length_b   1.000
_cell.length_c   1.000
_cell.angle_alpha   90.00
_cell.angle_beta   90.00
_cell.angle_gamma   90.00
#
_symmetry.space_group_name_H-M   'P 1'
#
loop_
_entity.id
_entity.type
_entity.pdbx_description
1 polymer ?
#
loop_
_entity_poly.entity_id
_entity_poly.type
_entity_poly.pdbx_seq_one_letter_code
_entity_poly.pdbx_strand_id
1 'polypeptide(L)'
;MPCQSPLEDDEFTESPITLTDLLELHPFQAKLYSPRTRGALVAAVLAAAGEGRSLRAAGSLYSLSPNHVADNLVAMTFLQSHLSQPYPRPRGQLTPERLLPGADELLLSRMCAREAADLPGRHFVFVEAGIQIKQLLTDLKRCGLALPTMGAGGGQTLSGAVSTGTHGGDFEVSPLGDWIRAILLVGPGGIEWWITPADPLFPGEKAREHLPQWCAETRIAADDNLFDAARVAVGRAGVAYAVILEVVPDYALFEINLEHSWPSIRDTLAHSHIGAGERTGIFDALFTDLGGGYFEQAYEYVKRQKEQFILDNPGIAPTPVWTVGDVFPELASLQTWIDHWGLHRIAERLHGSPAKPLRHLNIGVNLSRPDQCWITRRWAVPIGTGQADLTPKPPTGVAKAVIEHPRSPVEIGPVLWDQIKGDYSDLEIALGNALGCDNAEELVDNFRPQLERILQSSTTSGEAIVLILYRLATNPVLGPQGRPQVIAAVSQLLADSFSPVLRLGHACDMLDTHNYALDGAQSGNSAEFIFDAGLNYQSFIDTILQLARDRLAAGRPVFGYIGIRFTPKSSALIAMQRYDLSVSVEIATGRARQDDIYAGFWDDVHAAARTFGAIPHWGQEFRIPASDLAGLYGDRMRTWRMALATLTDAGQDVFSTAFSRTNGLEPLSVKAIRARLRILNDSARQLQSSGHQDRSAGLGYEAERSLAELGDLRTTADDSADMAGNLIYLGAYLAAGDEAVAVTAAGVQLLRDAVAAQVDSPAYLNGLSWALHNLTARYNSAGNSHGADGLGYEAAQLPERFTATEPPADVRSSIASNLIYIGAYLPAGQEAVDVTVAGVAVYRYLNAAHPDNAAYLDSLSWALHNLTARHNGAGNPQGAAGLGHEAARLPERFVTTGAAENVRADVASNLVYVGAYLAAGQEAVDVTAAGVAVYRDLHAAFPDNFAYLDSLSWALHNLVARYNGAGNPHGADGLGYEAAQLAAGLTHAEAKARADVASNLIYVGAYLPAGQEAVDVTEAGVVMYQALVTEFPGDQDHAAGLKWAGDNLAARMAAAPGA
;
A
#
# COMPACT_ATOMS: atom_id res chain seq x y z
N MET A 1 10.24 15.46 27.30
CA MET A 1 10.99 14.39 26.59
C MET A 1 9.94 13.39 26.14
N PRO A 2 10.12 12.55 25.09
CA PRO A 2 9.18 11.44 24.88
C PRO A 2 9.02 10.63 26.18
N CYS A 3 7.90 9.89 26.32
CA CYS A 3 7.48 9.14 27.52
C CYS A 3 8.47 8.02 27.95
N GLN A 4 9.74 8.37 28.15
CA GLN A 4 10.83 7.49 28.50
C GLN A 4 10.91 7.41 30.02
N SER A 5 10.62 6.23 30.54
CA SER A 5 11.12 5.84 31.86
C SER A 5 12.62 5.51 31.75
N PRO A 6 13.41 5.62 32.83
CA PRO A 6 14.75 5.07 32.85
C PRO A 6 14.68 3.58 32.53
N LEU A 7 15.40 3.13 31.49
CA LEU A 7 15.55 1.71 31.19
C LEU A 7 16.52 1.11 32.20
N GLU A 8 16.13 0.03 32.89
CA GLU A 8 17.09 -0.84 33.56
C GLU A 8 17.70 -1.79 32.50
N ASP A 9 19.00 -2.11 32.61
CA ASP A 9 19.78 -2.87 31.62
C ASP A 9 19.17 -4.27 31.29
N ASP A 10 18.26 -4.78 32.13
CA ASP A 10 17.61 -6.09 32.02
C ASP A 10 16.23 -6.07 31.32
N GLU A 11 15.68 -4.90 30.96
CA GLU A 11 14.29 -4.77 30.44
C GLU A 11 14.16 -4.94 28.91
N PHE A 12 15.27 -5.15 28.19
CA PHE A 12 15.29 -5.07 26.73
C PHE A 12 16.35 -5.99 26.10
N THR A 13 15.90 -7.02 25.36
CA THR A 13 16.78 -7.86 24.54
C THR A 13 16.53 -7.62 23.07
N GLU A 14 17.61 -7.37 22.33
CA GLU A 14 17.59 -7.25 20.86
C GLU A 14 18.25 -8.49 20.25
N SER A 15 17.59 -9.14 19.30
CA SER A 15 18.20 -10.24 18.55
C SER A 15 17.62 -10.30 17.12
N PRO A 16 18.48 -10.37 16.08
CA PRO A 16 18.04 -10.75 14.74
C PRO A 16 17.55 -12.20 14.78
N ILE A 17 16.32 -12.44 14.35
CA ILE A 17 15.73 -13.78 14.32
C ILE A 17 14.99 -14.04 13.01
N THR A 18 15.10 -15.28 12.52
CA THR A 18 14.18 -15.80 11.50
C THR A 18 12.87 -16.11 12.17
N LEU A 19 11.81 -15.42 11.79
CA LEU A 19 10.45 -15.71 12.23
C LEU A 19 9.64 -16.27 11.09
N THR A 20 8.61 -17.03 11.45
CA THR A 20 7.61 -17.54 10.55
C THR A 20 6.29 -17.59 11.30
N ASP A 21 5.17 -17.42 10.60
CA ASP A 21 3.85 -17.56 11.22
C ASP A 21 3.56 -19.02 11.64
N LEU A 22 2.45 -19.24 12.35
CA LEU A 22 2.08 -20.55 12.91
C LEU A 22 2.09 -21.67 11.87
N LEU A 23 1.74 -21.39 10.61
CA LEU A 23 1.68 -22.37 9.51
C LEU A 23 2.91 -22.33 8.59
N GLU A 24 3.89 -21.50 8.94
CA GLU A 24 5.15 -21.28 8.25
C GLU A 24 5.01 -20.70 6.82
N LEU A 25 4.06 -19.78 6.62
CA LEU A 25 3.73 -19.23 5.29
C LEU A 25 4.61 -18.05 4.89
N HIS A 26 4.93 -17.19 5.85
CA HIS A 26 5.71 -15.98 5.63
C HIS A 26 6.99 -16.05 6.46
N PRO A 27 8.06 -16.70 5.99
CA PRO A 27 9.36 -16.59 6.63
C PRO A 27 9.96 -15.20 6.37
N PHE A 28 10.37 -14.49 7.42
CA PHE A 28 11.04 -13.19 7.30
C PHE A 28 12.07 -12.98 8.41
N GLN A 29 12.99 -12.05 8.16
CA GLN A 29 13.97 -11.59 9.14
C GLN A 29 13.43 -10.35 9.84
N ALA A 30 13.47 -10.36 11.17
CA ALA A 30 13.12 -9.18 11.95
C ALA A 30 14.02 -9.06 13.19
N LYS A 31 14.17 -7.83 13.65
CA LYS A 31 14.70 -7.53 14.99
C LYS A 31 13.54 -7.62 15.99
N LEU A 32 13.66 -8.52 16.98
CA LEU A 32 12.62 -8.71 17.99
C LEU A 32 12.93 -7.90 19.26
N TYR A 33 11.92 -7.19 19.74
CA TYR A 33 11.87 -6.50 21.02
C TYR A 33 10.93 -7.23 21.99
N SER A 34 11.36 -7.43 23.23
CA SER A 34 10.59 -8.19 24.25
C SER A 34 10.25 -7.35 25.49
N PRO A 35 9.46 -6.27 25.34
CA PRO A 35 9.20 -5.34 26.44
C PRO A 35 8.35 -5.99 27.54
N ARG A 36 8.69 -5.69 28.80
CA ARG A 36 7.92 -6.12 29.99
C ARG A 36 7.20 -4.96 30.69
N THR A 37 7.47 -3.74 30.25
CA THR A 37 6.93 -2.50 30.83
C THR A 37 6.44 -1.58 29.71
N ARG A 38 5.57 -0.62 30.04
CA ARG A 38 5.15 0.43 29.10
C ARG A 38 6.34 1.26 28.61
N GLY A 39 7.30 1.57 29.48
CA GLY A 39 8.51 2.31 29.12
C GLY A 39 9.39 1.56 28.11
N ALA A 40 9.60 0.26 28.30
CA ALA A 40 10.34 -0.58 27.36
C ALA A 40 9.65 -0.65 25.98
N LEU A 41 8.31 -0.66 25.94
CA LEU A 41 7.56 -0.59 24.69
C LEU A 41 7.78 0.75 23.97
N VAL A 42 7.73 1.88 24.69
CA VAL A 42 8.02 3.21 24.14
C VAL A 42 9.44 3.25 23.56
N ALA A 43 10.42 2.70 24.27
CA ALA A 43 11.81 2.61 23.80
C ALA A 43 11.95 1.80 22.50
N ALA A 44 11.25 0.67 22.37
CA ALA A 44 11.24 -0.14 21.16
C ALA A 44 10.72 0.64 19.93
N VAL A 45 9.62 1.39 20.10
CA VAL A 45 9.03 2.21 19.04
C VAL A 45 9.98 3.34 18.62
N LEU A 46 10.62 4.01 19.58
CA LEU A 46 11.59 5.08 19.33
C LEU A 46 12.85 4.55 18.61
N ALA A 47 13.35 3.37 19.01
CA ALA A 47 14.51 2.75 18.38
C ALA A 47 14.22 2.43 16.90
N ALA A 48 13.11 1.76 16.60
CA ALA A 48 12.72 1.46 15.22
C ALA A 48 12.51 2.72 14.37
N ALA A 49 11.89 3.76 14.93
CA ALA A 49 11.70 5.04 14.25
C ALA A 49 13.04 5.74 13.96
N GLY A 50 13.99 5.71 14.91
CA GLY A 50 15.34 6.27 14.75
C GLY A 50 16.17 5.53 13.69
N GLU A 51 15.91 4.23 13.50
CA GLU A 51 16.51 3.43 12.43
C GLU A 51 15.83 3.64 11.05
N GLY A 52 14.70 4.35 11.00
CA GLY A 52 13.89 4.50 9.77
C GLY A 52 13.29 3.17 9.29
N ARG A 53 13.04 2.22 10.21
CA ARG A 53 12.58 0.87 9.90
C ARG A 53 11.16 0.62 10.40
N SER A 54 10.45 -0.28 9.72
CA SER A 54 9.09 -0.64 10.09
C SER A 54 9.05 -1.49 11.37
N LEU A 55 7.96 -1.41 12.14
CA LEU A 55 7.71 -2.11 13.39
C LEU A 55 6.25 -2.59 13.44
N ARG A 56 6.04 -3.83 13.89
CA ARG A 56 4.69 -4.37 14.18
C ARG A 56 4.63 -5.04 15.55
N ALA A 57 3.46 -5.03 16.15
CA ALA A 57 3.18 -5.90 17.30
C ALA A 57 3.06 -7.36 16.81
N ALA A 58 3.88 -8.25 17.36
CA ALA A 58 3.79 -9.69 17.16
C ALA A 58 2.99 -10.30 18.32
N GLY A 59 1.77 -10.76 18.02
CA GLY A 59 0.98 -11.56 18.94
C GLY A 59 1.50 -13.00 19.02
N SER A 60 0.61 -13.98 18.84
CA SER A 60 1.00 -15.40 18.77
C SER A 60 1.25 -15.91 17.34
N LEU A 61 1.33 -15.01 16.35
CA LEU A 61 1.58 -15.31 14.93
C LEU A 61 0.57 -16.27 14.28
N TYR A 62 -0.70 -16.22 14.70
CA TYR A 62 -1.80 -17.02 14.14
C TYR A 62 -2.36 -16.48 12.79
N SER A 63 -1.81 -15.38 12.26
CA SER A 63 -2.31 -14.74 11.04
C SER A 63 -1.82 -15.46 9.78
N LEU A 64 -2.72 -15.77 8.85
CA LEU A 64 -2.38 -16.26 7.50
C LEU A 64 -2.14 -15.13 6.50
N SER A 65 -2.34 -13.86 6.89
CA SER A 65 -1.91 -12.72 6.10
C SER A 65 -0.54 -12.20 6.58
N PRO A 66 0.25 -11.57 5.70
CA PRO A 66 1.53 -10.97 6.06
C PRO A 66 1.39 -9.62 6.78
N ASN A 67 0.25 -9.34 7.41
CA ASN A 67 -0.01 -8.07 8.11
C ASN A 67 0.99 -7.75 9.24
N HIS A 68 1.63 -8.78 9.79
CA HIS A 68 2.60 -8.72 10.87
C HIS A 68 4.04 -8.62 10.37
N VAL A 69 4.30 -8.80 9.06
CA VAL A 69 5.65 -8.76 8.49
C VAL A 69 6.18 -7.32 8.51
N ALA A 70 7.33 -7.13 9.16
CA ALA A 70 8.03 -5.85 9.31
C ALA A 70 9.51 -6.07 9.63
N ASP A 71 10.31 -5.01 9.56
CA ASP A 71 11.75 -5.05 9.88
C ASP A 71 12.01 -5.28 11.38
N ASN A 72 11.09 -4.78 12.22
CA ASN A 72 11.12 -4.91 13.66
C ASN A 72 9.80 -5.47 14.20
N LEU A 73 9.86 -6.17 15.33
CA LEU A 73 8.69 -6.70 16.01
C LEU A 73 8.73 -6.46 17.50
N VAL A 74 7.55 -6.27 18.09
CA VAL A 74 7.35 -6.27 19.54
C VAL A 74 6.63 -7.57 19.93
N ALA A 75 7.30 -8.42 20.72
CA ALA A 75 6.69 -9.63 21.28
C ALA A 75 5.67 -9.27 22.36
N MET A 76 4.39 -9.30 22.00
CA MET A 76 3.31 -8.93 22.91
C MET A 76 3.14 -9.92 24.07
N THR A 77 3.57 -11.17 23.92
CA THR A 77 3.41 -12.22 24.94
C THR A 77 4.12 -11.92 26.27
N PHE A 78 5.00 -10.93 26.32
CA PHE A 78 5.62 -10.43 27.56
C PHE A 78 4.75 -9.41 28.33
N LEU A 79 3.70 -8.90 27.71
CA LEU A 79 2.74 -7.92 28.25
C LEU A 79 1.38 -8.60 28.46
N GLN A 80 1.25 -9.40 29.52
CA GLN A 80 0.13 -10.34 29.72
C GLN A 80 -0.48 -10.35 31.13
N SER A 81 -0.24 -9.29 31.90
CA SER A 81 -0.70 -9.14 33.30
C SER A 81 -1.94 -8.26 33.39
N HIS A 82 -2.65 -8.34 34.52
CA HIS A 82 -3.77 -7.44 34.84
C HIS A 82 -3.26 -6.23 35.62
N LEU A 83 -3.74 -5.03 35.27
CA LEU A 83 -3.37 -3.77 35.93
C LEU A 83 -4.17 -3.55 37.22
N SER A 84 -5.29 -4.27 37.41
CA SER A 84 -6.15 -4.16 38.59
C SER A 84 -6.99 -5.41 38.81
N GLN A 85 -7.66 -5.48 39.95
CA GLN A 85 -8.78 -6.41 40.14
C GLN A 85 -9.97 -6.02 39.24
N PRO A 86 -10.88 -6.96 38.92
CA PRO A 86 -12.09 -6.64 38.16
C PRO A 86 -13.04 -5.70 38.93
N TYR A 87 -13.74 -4.83 38.20
CA TYR A 87 -14.71 -3.87 38.75
C TYR A 87 -16.04 -3.88 37.98
N PRO A 88 -17.21 -3.78 38.63
CA PRO A 88 -17.46 -3.98 40.07
C PRO A 88 -16.92 -5.34 40.55
N ARG A 89 -16.54 -5.41 41.84
CA ARG A 89 -15.86 -6.59 42.39
C ARG A 89 -16.78 -7.83 42.29
N PRO A 90 -16.37 -8.89 41.58
CA PRO A 90 -17.15 -10.11 41.44
C PRO A 90 -16.99 -11.01 42.68
N ARG A 91 -17.56 -12.23 42.65
CA ARG A 91 -17.47 -13.17 43.79
C ARG A 91 -16.06 -13.72 44.01
N GLY A 92 -15.28 -13.88 42.94
CA GLY A 92 -13.87 -14.28 43.01
C GLY A 92 -12.92 -13.10 42.82
N GLN A 93 -11.62 -13.39 42.81
CA GLN A 93 -10.60 -12.38 42.55
C GLN A 93 -9.40 -12.99 41.82
N LEU A 94 -8.63 -12.13 41.14
CA LEU A 94 -7.36 -12.52 40.55
C LEU A 94 -6.33 -12.78 41.65
N THR A 95 -5.40 -13.70 41.40
CA THR A 95 -4.28 -13.94 42.32
C THR A 95 -3.21 -12.86 42.15
N PRO A 96 -2.39 -12.59 43.19
CA PRO A 96 -1.35 -11.56 43.12
C PRO A 96 -0.39 -11.72 41.94
N GLU A 97 -0.08 -12.95 41.52
CA GLU A 97 0.84 -13.26 40.41
C GLU A 97 0.26 -12.92 39.02
N ARG A 98 -1.06 -12.74 38.93
CA ARG A 98 -1.73 -12.30 37.70
C ARG A 98 -1.85 -10.79 37.60
N LEU A 99 -1.66 -10.08 38.71
CA LEU A 99 -1.60 -8.62 38.74
C LEU A 99 -0.18 -8.15 38.40
N LEU A 100 -0.07 -6.98 37.76
CA LEU A 100 1.21 -6.32 37.62
C LEU A 100 1.83 -6.06 39.00
N PRO A 101 3.17 -6.15 39.15
CA PRO A 101 3.83 -5.82 40.39
C PRO A 101 3.44 -4.42 40.88
N GLY A 102 2.92 -4.33 42.11
CA GLY A 102 2.46 -3.07 42.69
C GLY A 102 1.12 -2.55 42.12
N ALA A 103 0.37 -3.37 41.38
CA ALA A 103 -0.96 -3.03 40.89
C ALA A 103 -1.90 -2.61 42.03
N ASP A 104 -2.66 -1.55 41.77
CA ASP A 104 -3.64 -1.03 42.70
C ASP A 104 -4.99 -1.73 42.51
N GLU A 105 -5.44 -2.47 43.52
CA GLU A 105 -6.68 -3.25 43.46
C GLU A 105 -7.93 -2.40 43.20
N LEU A 106 -7.91 -1.11 43.56
CA LEU A 106 -9.05 -0.20 43.41
C LEU A 106 -8.93 0.69 42.16
N LEU A 107 -7.90 0.52 41.34
CA LEU A 107 -7.63 1.36 40.18
C LEU A 107 -8.86 1.58 39.28
N LEU A 108 -9.48 0.49 38.81
CA LEU A 108 -10.66 0.58 37.94
C LEU A 108 -11.84 1.29 38.61
N SER A 109 -12.05 1.08 39.90
CA SER A 109 -13.14 1.73 40.63
C SER A 109 -12.99 3.25 40.66
N ARG A 110 -11.77 3.76 40.85
CA ARG A 110 -11.51 5.21 40.80
C ARG A 110 -11.61 5.77 39.39
N MET A 111 -11.12 5.01 38.42
CA MET A 111 -11.12 5.40 37.01
C MET A 111 -12.52 5.40 36.38
N CYS A 112 -13.47 4.62 36.91
CA CYS A 112 -14.81 4.55 36.36
C CYS A 112 -15.59 5.84 36.63
N ALA A 113 -16.30 6.36 35.63
CA ALA A 113 -17.21 7.50 35.76
C ALA A 113 -18.55 7.14 36.43
N ARG A 114 -18.80 5.85 36.67
CA ARG A 114 -20.05 5.33 37.23
C ARG A 114 -19.78 4.53 38.50
N GLU A 115 -20.70 4.64 39.46
CA GLU A 115 -20.67 3.83 40.66
C GLU A 115 -21.10 2.39 40.36
N ALA A 116 -20.67 1.45 41.22
CA ALA A 116 -20.96 0.03 41.02
C ALA A 116 -22.47 -0.27 40.94
N ALA A 117 -23.30 0.51 41.65
CA ALA A 117 -24.75 0.38 41.64
C ALA A 117 -25.38 0.70 40.27
N ASP A 118 -24.72 1.52 39.44
CA ASP A 118 -25.19 1.93 38.11
C ASP A 118 -24.75 0.98 37.00
N LEU A 119 -24.06 -0.12 37.34
CA LEU A 119 -23.47 -1.09 36.41
C LEU A 119 -23.99 -2.52 36.63
N PRO A 120 -25.32 -2.75 36.75
CA PRO A 120 -25.84 -4.07 37.06
C PRO A 120 -25.49 -5.09 35.98
N GLY A 121 -24.85 -6.19 36.39
CA GLY A 121 -24.50 -7.30 35.49
C GLY A 121 -23.35 -7.01 34.51
N ARG A 122 -22.67 -5.87 34.64
CA ARG A 122 -21.50 -5.51 33.83
C ARG A 122 -20.26 -5.59 34.69
N HIS A 123 -19.17 -6.11 34.14
CA HIS A 123 -17.86 -6.15 34.80
C HIS A 123 -16.77 -5.72 33.83
N PHE A 124 -15.67 -5.20 34.36
CA PHE A 124 -14.55 -4.68 33.58
C PHE A 124 -13.25 -5.23 34.15
N VAL A 125 -12.33 -5.58 33.26
CA VAL A 125 -10.95 -5.93 33.60
C VAL A 125 -10.00 -5.00 32.86
N PHE A 126 -8.90 -4.63 33.52
CA PHE A 126 -7.85 -3.82 32.91
C PHE A 126 -6.63 -4.70 32.72
N VAL A 127 -6.30 -5.02 31.48
CA VAL A 127 -5.34 -6.06 31.16
C VAL A 127 -4.37 -5.61 30.08
N GLU A 128 -3.11 -6.02 30.20
CA GLU A 128 -2.13 -5.84 29.15
C GLU A 128 -2.57 -6.59 27.89
N ALA A 129 -2.42 -5.95 26.73
CA ALA A 129 -3.08 -6.39 25.51
C ALA A 129 -2.42 -7.62 24.86
N GLY A 130 -1.28 -8.07 25.39
CA GLY A 130 -0.59 -9.28 24.96
C GLY A 130 -1.05 -10.56 25.64
N ILE A 131 -1.96 -10.50 26.61
CA ILE A 131 -2.55 -11.70 27.23
C ILE A 131 -3.18 -12.61 26.17
N GLN A 132 -2.87 -13.91 26.21
CA GLN A 132 -3.57 -14.88 25.37
C GLN A 132 -5.01 -15.08 25.86
N ILE A 133 -5.96 -15.21 24.93
CA ILE A 133 -7.38 -15.36 25.27
C ILE A 133 -7.63 -16.56 26.20
N LYS A 134 -6.94 -17.70 25.98
CA LYS A 134 -7.04 -18.88 26.86
C LYS A 134 -6.60 -18.62 28.30
N GLN A 135 -5.57 -17.78 28.48
CA GLN A 135 -5.12 -17.36 29.81
C GLN A 135 -6.15 -16.41 30.43
N LEU A 136 -6.70 -15.48 29.64
CA LEU A 136 -7.76 -14.58 30.08
C LEU A 136 -9.02 -15.35 30.51
N LEU A 137 -9.46 -16.37 29.76
CA LEU A 137 -10.57 -17.24 30.16
C LEU A 137 -10.30 -17.93 31.51
N THR A 138 -9.08 -18.42 31.72
CA THR A 138 -8.67 -19.03 32.99
C THR A 138 -8.74 -18.02 34.14
N ASP A 139 -8.27 -16.79 33.92
CA ASP A 139 -8.30 -15.70 34.90
C ASP A 139 -9.75 -15.27 35.23
N LEU A 140 -10.61 -15.13 34.21
CA LEU A 140 -12.02 -14.76 34.35
C LEU A 140 -12.83 -15.85 35.07
N LYS A 141 -12.60 -17.13 34.74
CA LYS A 141 -13.26 -18.27 35.40
C LYS A 141 -13.05 -18.24 36.91
N ARG A 142 -11.83 -17.91 37.38
CA ARG A 142 -11.53 -17.76 38.81
C ARG A 142 -12.33 -16.64 39.48
N CYS A 143 -12.70 -15.63 38.72
CA CYS A 143 -13.49 -14.50 39.20
C CYS A 143 -15.00 -14.76 39.14
N GLY A 144 -15.46 -15.87 38.53
CA GLY A 144 -16.88 -16.10 38.23
C GLY A 144 -17.37 -15.24 37.06
N LEU A 145 -16.47 -14.91 36.13
CA LEU A 145 -16.70 -14.11 34.94
C LEU A 145 -16.39 -14.94 33.68
N ALA A 146 -16.88 -14.47 32.53
CA ALA A 146 -16.62 -15.07 31.23
C ALA A 146 -16.49 -14.00 30.15
N LEU A 147 -15.87 -14.38 29.02
CA LEU A 147 -16.00 -13.61 27.79
C LEU A 147 -17.41 -13.82 27.20
N PRO A 148 -18.02 -12.78 26.61
CA PRO A 148 -19.35 -12.89 26.00
C PRO A 148 -19.32 -13.62 24.65
N THR A 149 -18.19 -13.55 23.93
CA THR A 149 -17.90 -14.27 22.69
C THR A 149 -16.38 -14.29 22.44
N MET A 150 -15.92 -15.16 21.55
CA MET A 150 -14.55 -15.23 21.04
C MET A 150 -14.48 -16.07 19.75
N GLY A 151 -13.34 -16.06 19.08
CA GLY A 151 -13.06 -17.00 17.98
C GLY A 151 -12.95 -18.45 18.47
N ALA A 152 -12.91 -19.39 17.54
CA ALA A 152 -12.94 -20.83 17.84
C ALA A 152 -11.75 -21.35 18.67
N GLY A 153 -10.66 -20.58 18.75
CA GLY A 153 -9.46 -20.90 19.53
C GLY A 153 -8.94 -19.72 20.34
N GLY A 154 -8.57 -19.95 21.61
CA GLY A 154 -8.05 -18.94 22.53
C GLY A 154 -6.54 -18.67 22.46
N GLY A 155 -5.82 -19.21 21.46
CA GLY A 155 -4.35 -19.15 21.41
C GLY A 155 -3.78 -17.76 21.08
N GLN A 156 -4.62 -16.91 20.49
CA GLN A 156 -4.26 -15.57 20.07
C GLN A 156 -4.14 -14.63 21.28
N THR A 157 -3.19 -13.70 21.20
CA THR A 157 -3.15 -12.54 22.10
C THR A 157 -4.39 -11.66 21.88
N LEU A 158 -4.91 -11.04 22.94
CA LEU A 158 -6.10 -10.17 22.89
C LEU A 158 -5.96 -9.06 21.84
N SER A 159 -4.82 -8.35 21.81
CA SER A 159 -4.51 -7.32 20.81
C SER A 159 -4.47 -7.88 19.38
N GLY A 160 -3.82 -9.02 19.16
CA GLY A 160 -3.77 -9.67 17.84
C GLY A 160 -5.17 -10.05 17.32
N ALA A 161 -5.99 -10.65 18.18
CA ALA A 161 -7.36 -11.04 17.84
C ALA A 161 -8.22 -9.82 17.52
N VAL A 162 -8.18 -8.80 18.37
CA VAL A 162 -8.97 -7.57 18.21
C VAL A 162 -8.52 -6.75 16.99
N SER A 163 -7.21 -6.54 16.81
CA SER A 163 -6.65 -5.71 15.73
C SER A 163 -6.90 -6.27 14.33
N THR A 164 -7.14 -7.58 14.22
CA THR A 164 -7.52 -8.27 12.98
C THR A 164 -9.02 -8.57 12.89
N GLY A 165 -9.81 -8.10 13.87
CA GLY A 165 -11.27 -8.21 13.94
C GLY A 165 -11.79 -9.65 14.04
N THR A 166 -11.10 -10.46 14.85
CA THR A 166 -11.57 -11.80 15.25
C THR A 166 -12.98 -11.70 15.82
N HIS A 167 -13.84 -12.58 15.33
CA HIS A 167 -15.25 -12.68 15.71
C HIS A 167 -15.56 -14.10 16.20
N GLY A 168 -16.74 -14.26 16.78
CA GLY A 168 -17.31 -15.56 17.11
C GLY A 168 -18.28 -16.06 16.04
N GLY A 169 -19.21 -16.93 16.46
CA GLY A 169 -20.38 -17.36 15.69
C GLY A 169 -21.68 -17.04 16.41
N ASP A 170 -21.63 -16.10 17.36
CA ASP A 170 -22.76 -15.68 18.17
C ASP A 170 -23.51 -14.55 17.47
N PHE A 171 -24.68 -14.86 16.92
CA PHE A 171 -25.45 -13.93 16.08
C PHE A 171 -26.23 -12.85 16.87
N GLU A 172 -26.08 -12.81 18.20
CA GLU A 172 -26.67 -11.81 19.09
C GLU A 172 -25.62 -10.97 19.85
N VAL A 173 -24.35 -11.32 19.71
CA VAL A 173 -23.25 -10.73 20.49
C VAL A 173 -22.22 -10.17 19.52
N SER A 174 -21.99 -8.86 19.58
CA SER A 174 -20.99 -8.20 18.73
C SER A 174 -19.59 -8.80 18.94
N PRO A 175 -18.71 -8.74 17.92
CA PRO A 175 -17.35 -9.26 17.98
C PRO A 175 -16.57 -8.82 19.23
N LEU A 176 -15.54 -9.59 19.59
CA LEU A 176 -14.74 -9.37 20.80
C LEU A 176 -14.21 -7.93 20.94
N GLY A 177 -13.82 -7.30 19.82
CA GLY A 177 -13.35 -5.91 19.81
C GLY A 177 -14.40 -4.88 20.29
N ASP A 178 -15.69 -5.14 20.12
CA ASP A 178 -16.78 -4.26 20.59
C ASP A 178 -16.98 -4.28 22.11
N TRP A 179 -16.26 -5.13 22.84
CA TRP A 179 -16.28 -5.18 24.30
C TRP A 179 -15.18 -4.35 24.95
N ILE A 180 -14.30 -3.73 24.17
CA ILE A 180 -13.30 -2.78 24.70
C ILE A 180 -13.99 -1.46 25.08
N ARG A 181 -13.53 -0.83 26.16
CA ARG A 181 -14.03 0.45 26.68
C ARG A 181 -12.98 1.54 26.76
N ALA A 182 -11.70 1.17 26.78
CA ALA A 182 -10.58 2.10 26.68
C ALA A 182 -9.35 1.37 26.13
N ILE A 183 -8.49 2.09 25.39
CA ILE A 183 -7.23 1.60 24.85
C ILE A 183 -6.11 2.53 25.31
N LEU A 184 -5.08 1.96 25.93
CA LEU A 184 -3.79 2.61 26.12
C LEU A 184 -2.84 2.17 25.00
N LEU A 185 -2.57 3.08 24.05
CA LEU A 185 -1.84 2.82 22.82
C LEU A 185 -0.50 3.56 22.81
N VAL A 186 0.56 2.92 22.34
CA VAL A 186 1.84 3.57 22.00
C VAL A 186 1.90 3.76 20.49
N GLY A 187 1.78 5.01 20.07
CA GLY A 187 1.85 5.43 18.67
C GLY A 187 3.28 5.86 18.25
N PRO A 188 3.43 6.40 17.03
CA PRO A 188 4.73 6.83 16.54
C PRO A 188 5.39 7.90 17.41
N GLY A 189 6.72 7.96 17.38
CA GLY A 189 7.49 8.86 18.24
C GLY A 189 7.38 8.53 19.74
N GLY A 190 6.91 7.33 20.07
CA GLY A 190 6.71 6.92 21.47
C GLY A 190 5.57 7.65 22.17
N ILE A 191 4.65 8.27 21.43
CA ILE A 191 3.52 9.01 21.99
C ILE A 191 2.48 8.04 22.55
N GLU A 192 2.19 8.16 23.83
CA GLU A 192 1.11 7.43 24.47
C GLU A 192 -0.25 8.08 24.20
N TRP A 193 -1.27 7.26 23.99
CA TRP A 193 -2.66 7.68 23.84
C TRP A 193 -3.57 6.92 24.81
N TRP A 194 -4.47 7.66 25.46
CA TRP A 194 -5.64 7.10 26.14
C TRP A 194 -6.88 7.35 25.29
N ILE A 195 -7.40 6.30 24.65
CA ILE A 195 -8.45 6.40 23.65
C ILE A 195 -9.74 5.76 24.18
N THR A 196 -10.84 6.49 24.13
CA THR A 196 -12.18 6.06 24.56
C THR A 196 -13.26 6.53 23.58
N PRO A 197 -14.48 5.98 23.64
CA PRO A 197 -15.65 6.59 23.02
C PRO A 197 -15.87 8.03 23.51
N ALA A 198 -16.70 8.79 22.80
CA ALA A 198 -17.04 10.18 23.12
C ALA A 198 -17.78 10.34 24.46
N ASP A 199 -18.58 9.34 24.88
CA ASP A 199 -19.14 9.23 26.24
C ASP A 199 -18.39 8.14 27.04
N PRO A 200 -17.26 8.48 27.67
CA PRO A 200 -16.38 7.47 28.26
C PRO A 200 -16.84 6.98 29.63
N LEU A 201 -16.94 5.65 29.79
CA LEU A 201 -17.02 5.03 31.11
C LEU A 201 -15.73 5.18 31.92
N PHE A 202 -14.59 5.32 31.25
CA PHE A 202 -13.26 5.47 31.85
C PHE A 202 -12.57 6.72 31.28
N PRO A 203 -13.01 7.92 31.66
CA PRO A 203 -12.52 9.17 31.09
C PRO A 203 -11.03 9.35 31.32
N GLY A 204 -10.34 9.93 30.33
CA GLY A 204 -8.89 10.13 30.39
C GLY A 204 -8.43 11.01 31.55
N GLU A 205 -9.25 11.94 32.03
CA GLU A 205 -8.92 12.75 33.22
C GLU A 205 -8.76 11.88 34.48
N LYS A 206 -9.65 10.90 34.68
CA LYS A 206 -9.53 9.95 35.79
C LYS A 206 -8.37 8.99 35.58
N ALA A 207 -8.07 8.61 34.34
CA ALA A 207 -6.88 7.82 34.02
C ALA A 207 -5.60 8.60 34.38
N ARG A 208 -5.53 9.89 34.05
CA ARG A 208 -4.42 10.78 34.40
C ARG A 208 -4.20 10.93 35.90
N GLU A 209 -5.28 10.96 36.68
CA GLU A 209 -5.22 11.10 38.13
C GLU A 209 -4.79 9.81 38.86
N HIS A 210 -5.11 8.64 38.29
CA HIS A 210 -5.04 7.38 39.03
C HIS A 210 -4.14 6.30 38.41
N LEU A 211 -3.88 6.35 37.10
CA LEU A 211 -3.02 5.37 36.44
C LEU A 211 -1.56 5.63 36.83
N PRO A 212 -0.85 4.64 37.38
CA PRO A 212 0.55 4.83 37.75
C PRO A 212 1.44 5.12 36.53
N GLN A 213 2.50 5.89 36.78
CA GLN A 213 3.51 6.27 35.80
C GLN A 213 2.95 7.07 34.60
N TRP A 214 1.80 7.75 34.74
CA TRP A 214 1.21 8.57 33.67
C TRP A 214 2.24 9.55 33.08
N CYS A 215 2.38 9.54 31.75
CA CYS A 215 3.28 10.46 31.04
C CYS A 215 2.60 11.81 30.79
N ALA A 216 3.30 12.92 31.03
CA ALA A 216 2.72 14.26 30.85
C ALA A 216 2.33 14.54 29.40
N GLU A 217 3.03 13.93 28.44
CA GLU A 217 2.78 14.02 27.01
C GLU A 217 1.72 13.03 26.49
N THR A 218 1.14 12.16 27.35
CA THR A 218 0.05 11.25 26.95
C THR A 218 -1.15 12.03 26.43
N ARG A 219 -1.64 11.66 25.24
CA ARG A 219 -2.79 12.30 24.59
C ARG A 219 -4.08 11.61 24.98
N ILE A 220 -5.04 12.36 25.51
CA ILE A 220 -6.39 11.87 25.80
C ILE A 220 -7.29 12.11 24.59
N ALA A 221 -7.97 11.07 24.12
CA ALA A 221 -8.90 11.11 23.00
C ALA A 221 -10.22 10.43 23.38
N ALA A 222 -11.26 11.24 23.64
CA ALA A 222 -12.64 10.79 23.76
C ALA A 222 -13.36 11.10 22.44
N ASP A 223 -13.22 10.21 21.46
CA ASP A 223 -13.70 10.39 20.09
C ASP A 223 -14.04 9.03 19.48
N ASP A 224 -15.28 8.88 19.01
CA ASP A 224 -15.78 7.61 18.49
C ASP A 224 -15.00 7.15 17.24
N ASN A 225 -14.59 8.05 16.36
CA ASN A 225 -13.83 7.67 15.16
C ASN A 225 -12.41 7.21 15.50
N LEU A 226 -11.72 7.90 16.41
CA LEU A 226 -10.39 7.49 16.87
C LEU A 226 -10.45 6.15 17.62
N PHE A 227 -11.45 5.97 18.48
CA PHE A 227 -11.67 4.74 19.22
C PHE A 227 -12.01 3.56 18.29
N ASP A 228 -12.94 3.76 17.37
CA ASP A 228 -13.37 2.74 16.40
C ASP A 228 -12.27 2.38 15.41
N ALA A 229 -11.39 3.33 15.06
CA ALA A 229 -10.20 3.07 14.26
C ALA A 229 -9.12 2.29 15.02
N ALA A 230 -8.90 2.61 16.30
CA ALA A 230 -7.87 1.97 17.12
C ALA A 230 -8.20 0.52 17.48
N ARG A 231 -9.49 0.14 17.54
CA ARG A 231 -9.91 -1.24 17.83
C ARG A 231 -9.52 -2.22 16.72
N VAL A 232 -9.86 -1.93 15.47
CA VAL A 232 -9.40 -2.71 14.32
C VAL A 232 -8.49 -1.84 13.48
N ALA A 233 -7.19 -1.90 13.79
CA ALA A 233 -6.18 -1.06 13.16
C ALA A 233 -5.25 -1.84 12.23
N VAL A 234 -5.31 -3.18 12.24
CA VAL A 234 -4.37 -4.07 11.51
C VAL A 234 -2.92 -3.65 11.76
N GLY A 235 -2.65 -3.29 13.02
CA GLY A 235 -1.38 -2.79 13.55
C GLY A 235 -0.91 -1.41 13.06
N ARG A 236 -1.71 -0.63 12.30
CA ARG A 236 -1.24 0.66 11.74
C ARG A 236 -1.28 1.83 12.70
N ALA A 237 -2.18 1.81 13.68
CA ALA A 237 -2.34 2.89 14.65
C ALA A 237 -1.21 2.95 15.68
N GLY A 238 -0.55 1.82 15.95
CA GLY A 238 0.48 1.68 16.97
C GLY A 238 0.43 0.31 17.65
N VAL A 239 1.02 0.21 18.84
CA VAL A 239 0.97 -0.99 19.69
C VAL A 239 0.08 -0.74 20.89
N ALA A 240 -1.00 -1.51 21.05
CA ALA A 240 -1.85 -1.43 22.24
C ALA A 240 -1.09 -2.04 23.42
N TYR A 241 -0.80 -1.24 24.44
CA TYR A 241 -0.14 -1.72 25.67
C TYR A 241 -1.15 -2.44 26.57
N ALA A 242 -2.29 -1.80 26.85
CA ALA A 242 -3.34 -2.34 27.71
C ALA A 242 -4.72 -1.88 27.26
N VAL A 243 -5.75 -2.64 27.61
CA VAL A 243 -7.15 -2.32 27.32
C VAL A 243 -8.03 -2.53 28.54
N ILE A 244 -9.07 -1.70 28.68
CA ILE A 244 -10.18 -2.01 29.57
C ILE A 244 -11.21 -2.80 28.77
N LEU A 245 -11.41 -4.06 29.15
CA LEU A 245 -12.33 -4.98 28.51
C LEU A 245 -13.57 -5.18 29.39
N GLU A 246 -14.75 -4.99 28.82
CA GLU A 246 -16.00 -5.41 29.44
C GLU A 246 -16.17 -6.92 29.32
N VAL A 247 -16.56 -7.54 30.42
CA VAL A 247 -16.78 -8.98 30.56
C VAL A 247 -18.12 -9.22 31.26
N VAL A 248 -18.64 -10.44 31.12
CA VAL A 248 -19.96 -10.81 31.65
C VAL A 248 -19.82 -11.74 32.86
N PRO A 249 -20.83 -11.81 33.73
CA PRO A 249 -20.94 -12.93 34.66
C PRO A 249 -20.84 -14.25 33.92
N ASP A 250 -20.22 -15.24 34.56
CA ASP A 250 -20.15 -16.59 34.02
C ASP A 250 -21.56 -17.11 33.63
N TYR A 251 -21.61 -17.99 32.64
CA TYR A 251 -22.82 -18.59 32.11
C TYR A 251 -22.54 -19.99 31.60
N ALA A 252 -23.58 -20.82 31.49
CA ALA A 252 -23.45 -22.19 30.97
C ALA A 252 -24.02 -22.30 29.55
N LEU A 253 -23.41 -23.16 28.75
CA LEU A 253 -23.79 -23.45 27.37
C LEU A 253 -24.13 -24.93 27.22
N PHE A 254 -25.11 -25.21 26.37
CA PHE A 254 -25.38 -26.53 25.82
C PHE A 254 -25.11 -26.48 24.32
N GLU A 255 -24.21 -27.33 23.83
CA GLU A 255 -23.83 -27.43 22.42
C GLU A 255 -24.21 -28.80 21.86
N ILE A 256 -24.75 -28.77 20.64
CA ILE A 256 -24.89 -29.96 19.79
C ILE A 256 -24.26 -29.69 18.42
N ASN A 257 -23.67 -30.72 17.82
CA ASN A 257 -23.26 -30.73 16.43
C ASN A 257 -23.94 -31.90 15.71
N LEU A 258 -24.67 -31.63 14.64
CA LEU A 258 -25.42 -32.62 13.87
C LEU A 258 -25.06 -32.58 12.40
N GLU A 259 -25.04 -33.73 11.75
CA GLU A 259 -24.86 -33.80 10.30
C GLU A 259 -26.19 -33.66 9.53
N HIS A 260 -26.11 -32.99 8.41
CA HIS A 260 -27.15 -32.56 7.48
C HIS A 260 -26.56 -32.54 6.07
N SER A 261 -27.32 -32.05 5.08
CA SER A 261 -26.81 -31.79 3.74
C SER A 261 -26.90 -30.31 3.39
N TRP A 262 -25.96 -29.81 2.57
CA TRP A 262 -26.00 -28.42 2.10
C TRP A 262 -27.32 -28.08 1.38
N PRO A 263 -27.83 -28.89 0.45
CA PRO A 263 -29.11 -28.60 -0.22
C PRO A 263 -30.28 -28.44 0.77
N SER A 264 -30.32 -29.26 1.83
CA SER A 264 -31.39 -29.19 2.83
C SER A 264 -31.30 -27.93 3.69
N ILE A 265 -30.10 -27.52 4.08
CA ILE A 265 -29.92 -26.35 4.96
C ILE A 265 -29.97 -25.04 4.21
N ARG A 266 -29.51 -25.01 2.95
CA ARG A 266 -29.50 -23.84 2.08
C ARG A 266 -30.87 -23.20 1.97
N ASP A 267 -31.90 -24.00 1.71
CA ASP A 267 -33.26 -23.49 1.58
C ASP A 267 -33.80 -22.97 2.92
N THR A 268 -33.44 -23.60 4.03
CA THR A 268 -33.79 -23.10 5.37
C THR A 268 -33.13 -21.75 5.63
N LEU A 269 -31.84 -21.60 5.31
CA LEU A 269 -31.09 -20.35 5.47
C LEU A 269 -31.68 -19.23 4.60
N ALA A 270 -32.08 -19.52 3.36
CA ALA A 270 -32.68 -18.55 2.46
C ALA A 270 -34.00 -17.94 2.98
N HIS A 271 -34.70 -18.64 3.88
CA HIS A 271 -35.94 -18.18 4.50
C HIS A 271 -35.77 -17.74 5.97
N SER A 272 -34.55 -17.79 6.49
CA SER A 272 -34.24 -17.40 7.88
C SER A 272 -33.75 -15.95 7.92
N HIS A 273 -34.22 -15.17 8.89
CA HIS A 273 -33.77 -13.79 9.07
C HIS A 273 -33.61 -13.41 10.54
N ILE A 274 -32.74 -12.43 10.79
CA ILE A 274 -32.63 -11.70 12.06
C ILE A 274 -32.70 -10.21 11.72
N GLY A 275 -33.69 -9.49 12.26
CA GLY A 275 -33.86 -8.06 12.02
C GLY A 275 -35.05 -7.48 12.76
N ALA A 276 -35.02 -6.18 13.07
CA ALA A 276 -36.12 -5.46 13.76
C ALA A 276 -36.64 -6.09 15.08
N GLY A 277 -35.81 -6.89 15.77
CA GLY A 277 -36.20 -7.62 16.99
C GLY A 277 -36.92 -8.94 16.73
N GLU A 278 -37.08 -9.34 15.47
CA GLU A 278 -37.65 -10.63 15.06
C GLU A 278 -36.55 -11.59 14.59
N ARG A 279 -36.81 -12.90 14.79
CA ARG A 279 -35.99 -14.00 14.30
C ARG A 279 -36.90 -15.05 13.69
N THR A 280 -36.48 -15.67 12.61
CA THR A 280 -37.24 -16.76 11.99
C THR A 280 -36.34 -17.89 11.51
N GLY A 281 -36.98 -19.01 11.15
CA GLY A 281 -36.31 -20.16 10.58
C GLY A 281 -35.30 -20.75 11.55
N ILE A 282 -34.05 -20.89 11.10
CA ILE A 282 -32.99 -21.53 11.90
C ILE A 282 -32.60 -20.72 13.14
N PHE A 283 -32.80 -19.40 13.13
CA PHE A 283 -32.40 -18.51 14.22
C PHE A 283 -33.38 -18.50 15.39
N ASP A 284 -34.63 -18.90 15.17
CA ASP A 284 -35.68 -18.98 16.20
C ASP A 284 -36.00 -20.44 16.60
N ALA A 285 -35.17 -21.39 16.19
CA ALA A 285 -35.35 -22.79 16.51
C ALA A 285 -35.30 -23.03 18.03
N LEU A 286 -36.43 -23.47 18.60
CA LEU A 286 -36.55 -23.85 19.99
C LEU A 286 -35.74 -25.12 20.28
N PHE A 287 -35.17 -25.19 21.49
CA PHE A 287 -34.62 -26.44 22.01
C PHE A 287 -35.77 -27.34 22.50
N THR A 288 -36.31 -28.21 21.64
CA THR A 288 -37.49 -29.05 21.93
C THR A 288 -37.17 -30.53 22.22
N ASP A 289 -35.89 -30.88 22.31
CA ASP A 289 -35.41 -32.20 21.89
C ASP A 289 -35.28 -33.27 22.99
N LEU A 290 -35.89 -33.05 24.16
CA LEU A 290 -35.95 -34.08 25.20
C LEU A 290 -37.13 -35.04 25.04
N GLY A 291 -38.01 -34.79 24.07
CA GLY A 291 -39.10 -35.68 23.65
C GLY A 291 -39.46 -35.59 22.16
N GLY A 292 -38.72 -34.80 21.36
CA GLY A 292 -38.99 -34.55 19.94
C GLY A 292 -38.28 -35.49 18.95
N GLY A 293 -37.62 -36.54 19.45
CA GLY A 293 -36.91 -37.53 18.61
C GLY A 293 -35.47 -37.17 18.26
N TYR A 294 -34.79 -36.23 18.94
CA TYR A 294 -33.37 -35.91 18.68
C TYR A 294 -32.43 -37.10 18.83
N PHE A 295 -32.48 -37.78 19.97
CA PHE A 295 -31.65 -38.97 20.17
C PHE A 295 -32.02 -40.07 19.18
N GLU A 296 -33.28 -40.13 18.75
CA GLU A 296 -33.76 -41.06 17.74
C GLU A 296 -33.24 -40.69 16.34
N GLN A 297 -33.24 -39.41 15.96
CA GLN A 297 -32.69 -38.93 14.69
C GLN A 297 -31.17 -39.09 14.66
N ALA A 298 -30.47 -38.76 15.74
CA ALA A 298 -29.03 -38.95 15.87
C ALA A 298 -28.66 -40.45 15.87
N TYR A 299 -29.44 -41.29 16.56
CA TYR A 299 -29.31 -42.75 16.51
C TYR A 299 -29.53 -43.29 15.10
N GLU A 300 -30.65 -42.97 14.45
CA GLU A 300 -30.97 -43.43 13.09
C GLU A 300 -30.02 -42.84 12.05
N TYR A 301 -29.43 -41.67 12.31
CA TYR A 301 -28.36 -41.13 11.49
C TYR A 301 -27.08 -41.96 11.60
N VAL A 302 -26.55 -42.15 12.82
CA VAL A 302 -25.33 -42.94 13.06
C VAL A 302 -25.51 -44.38 12.57
N LYS A 303 -26.67 -44.96 12.85
CA LYS A 303 -27.06 -46.29 12.37
C LYS A 303 -27.07 -46.35 10.85
N ARG A 304 -27.75 -45.43 10.14
CA ARG A 304 -27.75 -45.40 8.66
C ARG A 304 -26.36 -45.23 8.07
N GLN A 305 -25.48 -44.43 8.67
CA GLN A 305 -24.09 -44.33 8.20
C GLN A 305 -23.35 -45.65 8.32
N LYS A 306 -23.55 -46.37 9.45
CA LYS A 306 -22.98 -47.70 9.63
C LYS A 306 -23.64 -48.76 8.73
N GLU A 307 -24.93 -48.64 8.44
CA GLU A 307 -25.64 -49.49 7.46
C GLU A 307 -25.12 -49.23 6.03
N GLN A 308 -24.99 -47.96 5.65
CA GLN A 308 -24.47 -47.55 4.34
C GLN A 308 -23.00 -47.98 4.19
N PHE A 309 -22.20 -47.85 5.23
CA PHE A 309 -20.85 -48.41 5.29
C PHE A 309 -20.86 -49.92 5.01
N ILE A 310 -21.75 -50.70 5.61
CA ILE A 310 -21.86 -52.14 5.32
C ILE A 310 -22.27 -52.38 3.85
N LEU A 311 -23.15 -51.55 3.29
CA LEU A 311 -23.61 -51.68 1.89
C LEU A 311 -22.53 -51.30 0.87
N ASP A 312 -21.77 -50.25 1.13
CA ASP A 312 -20.69 -49.75 0.26
C ASP A 312 -19.43 -50.64 0.33
N ASN A 313 -19.36 -51.54 1.31
CA ASN A 313 -18.21 -52.41 1.58
C ASN A 313 -18.59 -53.91 1.57
N PRO A 314 -18.99 -54.47 0.42
CA PRO A 314 -19.50 -55.84 0.31
C PRO A 314 -18.46 -56.94 0.62
N GLY A 315 -17.18 -56.61 0.76
CA GLY A 315 -16.10 -57.51 1.19
C GLY A 315 -16.17 -57.90 2.67
N ILE A 316 -16.90 -57.14 3.50
CA ILE A 316 -17.36 -57.56 4.82
C ILE A 316 -18.53 -58.53 4.57
N ALA A 317 -18.22 -59.76 4.17
CA ALA A 317 -19.22 -60.67 3.61
C ALA A 317 -20.46 -60.78 4.51
N PRO A 318 -21.66 -60.35 4.04
CA PRO A 318 -22.87 -60.62 4.77
C PRO A 318 -23.17 -62.10 4.58
N THR A 319 -22.77 -62.92 5.55
CA THR A 319 -23.70 -63.99 5.89
C THR A 319 -24.99 -63.29 6.34
N PRO A 320 -26.19 -63.77 5.97
CA PRO A 320 -27.48 -63.11 6.26
C PRO A 320 -27.83 -63.01 7.75
N VAL A 321 -26.84 -63.11 8.63
CA VAL A 321 -26.93 -63.16 10.09
C VAL A 321 -26.43 -61.85 10.73
N TRP A 322 -25.59 -61.06 10.05
CA TRP A 322 -24.97 -59.87 10.64
C TRP A 322 -25.79 -58.62 10.37
N THR A 323 -26.31 -58.02 11.42
CA THR A 323 -26.97 -56.72 11.47
C THR A 323 -26.00 -55.65 11.97
N VAL A 324 -26.33 -54.36 11.84
CA VAL A 324 -25.51 -53.27 12.42
C VAL A 324 -25.23 -53.50 13.91
N GLY A 325 -26.15 -54.12 14.65
CA GLY A 325 -25.94 -54.43 16.08
C GLY A 325 -24.85 -55.47 16.35
N ASP A 326 -24.51 -56.32 15.37
CA ASP A 326 -23.47 -57.35 15.52
C ASP A 326 -22.06 -56.77 15.32
N VAL A 327 -21.94 -55.79 14.41
CA VAL A 327 -20.67 -55.09 14.11
C VAL A 327 -20.48 -53.89 15.04
N PHE A 328 -21.56 -53.22 15.43
CA PHE A 328 -21.58 -52.04 16.29
C PHE A 328 -22.54 -52.28 17.48
N PRO A 329 -22.09 -52.99 18.52
CA PRO A 329 -22.92 -53.37 19.66
C PRO A 329 -23.60 -52.18 20.36
N GLU A 330 -22.97 -51.02 20.35
CA GLU A 330 -23.49 -49.76 20.88
C GLU A 330 -24.71 -49.21 20.11
N LEU A 331 -24.93 -49.65 18.86
CA LEU A 331 -26.06 -49.25 18.01
C LEU A 331 -27.18 -50.30 17.99
N ALA A 332 -27.09 -51.37 18.79
CA ALA A 332 -28.05 -52.47 18.79
C ALA A 332 -29.52 -52.03 19.04
N SER A 333 -29.73 -50.95 19.79
CA SER A 333 -31.05 -50.28 19.92
C SER A 333 -30.86 -48.81 20.30
N LEU A 334 -31.90 -47.98 20.08
CA LEU A 334 -31.90 -46.58 20.53
C LEU A 334 -31.61 -46.47 22.03
N GLN A 335 -32.20 -47.35 22.85
CA GLN A 335 -31.99 -47.35 24.30
C GLN A 335 -30.54 -47.74 24.66
N THR A 336 -29.98 -48.77 23.99
CA THR A 336 -28.58 -49.18 24.15
C THR A 336 -27.64 -48.02 23.81
N TRP A 337 -27.93 -47.29 22.73
CA TRP A 337 -27.16 -46.13 22.31
C TRP A 337 -27.27 -44.96 23.30
N ILE A 338 -28.49 -44.65 23.76
CA ILE A 338 -28.74 -43.66 24.82
C ILE A 338 -27.98 -44.00 26.10
N ASP A 339 -27.96 -45.27 26.51
CA ASP A 339 -27.30 -45.72 27.73
C ASP A 339 -25.77 -45.76 27.59
N HIS A 340 -25.26 -46.22 26.44
CA HIS A 340 -23.83 -46.25 26.12
C HIS A 340 -23.20 -44.86 26.24
N TRP A 341 -23.88 -43.84 25.72
CA TRP A 341 -23.43 -42.44 25.75
C TRP A 341 -23.94 -41.67 26.98
N GLY A 342 -24.71 -42.30 27.88
CA GLY A 342 -25.26 -41.65 29.07
C GLY A 342 -26.20 -40.48 28.78
N LEU A 343 -26.87 -40.48 27.62
CA LEU A 343 -27.69 -39.39 27.11
C LEU A 343 -28.96 -39.16 27.94
N HIS A 344 -29.51 -40.21 28.57
CA HIS A 344 -30.66 -40.08 29.48
C HIS A 344 -30.38 -39.14 30.67
N ARG A 345 -29.15 -39.14 31.20
CA ARG A 345 -28.75 -38.24 32.30
C ARG A 345 -28.68 -36.78 31.86
N ILE A 346 -28.35 -36.52 30.60
CA ILE A 346 -28.38 -35.16 30.03
C ILE A 346 -29.83 -34.75 29.81
N ALA A 347 -30.66 -35.67 29.32
CA ALA A 347 -32.07 -35.43 29.09
C ALA A 347 -32.82 -35.09 30.38
N GLU A 348 -32.64 -35.86 31.45
CA GLU A 348 -33.21 -35.57 32.78
C GLU A 348 -32.78 -34.21 33.33
N ARG A 349 -31.52 -33.82 33.13
CA ARG A 349 -30.96 -32.54 33.61
C ARG A 349 -31.48 -31.32 32.84
N LEU A 350 -31.83 -31.49 31.58
CA LEU A 350 -32.36 -30.43 30.72
C LEU A 350 -33.90 -30.41 30.70
N HIS A 351 -34.58 -31.46 31.20
CA HIS A 351 -36.03 -31.61 31.13
C HIS A 351 -36.74 -30.53 31.97
N GLY A 352 -37.60 -29.73 31.32
CA GLY A 352 -38.32 -28.63 31.97
C GLY A 352 -37.48 -27.37 32.23
N SER A 353 -36.21 -27.32 31.81
CA SER A 353 -35.39 -26.11 31.89
C SER A 353 -35.75 -25.16 30.74
N PRO A 354 -36.00 -23.86 30.99
CA PRO A 354 -36.17 -22.89 29.92
C PRO A 354 -34.79 -22.64 29.29
N ALA A 355 -34.39 -23.48 28.34
CA ALA A 355 -33.28 -23.15 27.44
C ALA A 355 -33.59 -21.77 26.83
N LYS A 356 -32.66 -20.83 26.98
CA LYS A 356 -32.77 -19.51 26.35
C LYS A 356 -32.71 -19.69 24.82
N PRO A 357 -33.14 -18.69 24.03
CA PRO A 357 -33.05 -18.77 22.57
C PRO A 357 -31.64 -19.15 22.09
N LEU A 358 -31.58 -19.73 20.88
CA LEU A 358 -30.34 -20.08 20.22
C LEU A 358 -29.38 -18.87 20.23
N ARG A 359 -28.12 -19.08 20.63
CA ARG A 359 -27.11 -18.01 20.73
C ARG A 359 -26.05 -18.07 19.66
N HIS A 360 -25.73 -19.28 19.22
CA HIS A 360 -24.61 -19.56 18.33
C HIS A 360 -25.04 -20.50 17.21
N LEU A 361 -24.59 -20.22 15.99
CA LEU A 361 -24.80 -21.06 14.83
C LEU A 361 -23.50 -21.10 14.01
N ASN A 362 -22.96 -22.31 13.84
CA ASN A 362 -21.83 -22.56 12.95
C ASN A 362 -22.19 -23.74 12.02
N ILE A 363 -21.89 -23.61 10.73
CA ILE A 363 -22.20 -24.63 9.73
C ILE A 363 -20.92 -24.97 8.97
N GLY A 364 -20.53 -26.24 8.93
CA GLY A 364 -19.41 -26.74 8.15
C GLY A 364 -19.90 -27.55 6.95
N VAL A 365 -19.58 -27.18 5.72
CA VAL A 365 -19.96 -27.93 4.51
C VAL A 365 -18.71 -28.61 3.94
N ASN A 366 -18.75 -29.90 3.68
CA ASN A 366 -17.62 -30.60 3.07
C ASN A 366 -17.50 -30.22 1.58
N LEU A 367 -16.32 -29.78 1.15
CA LEU A 367 -16.06 -29.33 -0.23
C LEU A 367 -16.16 -30.45 -1.26
N SER A 368 -15.72 -31.67 -0.91
CA SER A 368 -15.78 -32.84 -1.80
C SER A 368 -17.09 -33.60 -1.71
N ARG A 369 -17.86 -33.42 -0.62
CA ARG A 369 -19.13 -34.10 -0.37
C ARG A 369 -20.19 -33.14 0.20
N PRO A 370 -20.80 -32.26 -0.61
CA PRO A 370 -21.76 -31.27 -0.10
C PRO A 370 -23.06 -31.89 0.46
N ASP A 371 -23.27 -33.20 0.25
CA ASP A 371 -24.25 -34.03 0.95
C ASP A 371 -23.95 -34.17 2.45
N GLN A 372 -22.72 -33.85 2.88
CA GLN A 372 -22.26 -33.83 4.27
C GLN A 372 -22.03 -32.38 4.74
N CYS A 373 -22.79 -31.98 5.75
CA CYS A 373 -22.77 -30.65 6.33
C CYS A 373 -23.03 -30.75 7.83
N TRP A 374 -22.24 -30.12 8.68
CA TRP A 374 -22.42 -30.17 10.14
C TRP A 374 -22.94 -28.85 10.66
N ILE A 375 -23.98 -28.89 11.48
CA ILE A 375 -24.59 -27.72 12.11
C ILE A 375 -24.34 -27.79 13.61
N THR A 376 -23.50 -26.89 14.10
CA THR A 376 -23.26 -26.68 15.51
C THR A 376 -24.19 -25.58 16.04
N ARG A 377 -24.94 -25.89 17.10
CA ARG A 377 -25.86 -24.97 17.78
C ARG A 377 -25.52 -24.88 19.24
N ARG A 378 -25.54 -23.67 19.81
CA ARG A 378 -25.39 -23.46 21.26
C ARG A 378 -26.56 -22.68 21.84
N TRP A 379 -27.08 -23.14 22.97
CA TRP A 379 -28.08 -22.44 23.78
C TRP A 379 -27.48 -22.08 25.14
N ALA A 380 -27.87 -20.92 25.68
CA ALA A 380 -27.55 -20.60 27.06
C ALA A 380 -28.50 -21.33 28.01
N VAL A 381 -27.93 -21.97 29.03
CA VAL A 381 -28.66 -22.72 30.05
C VAL A 381 -28.33 -22.20 31.45
N PRO A 382 -29.17 -22.45 32.47
CA PRO A 382 -28.88 -22.03 33.83
C PRO A 382 -27.55 -22.60 34.36
N ILE A 383 -26.79 -21.79 35.10
CA ILE A 383 -25.65 -22.31 35.88
C ILE A 383 -26.16 -23.33 36.90
N GLY A 384 -25.47 -24.46 37.02
CA GLY A 384 -25.86 -25.57 37.89
C GLY A 384 -26.55 -26.73 37.16
N THR A 385 -26.83 -26.60 35.86
CA THR A 385 -27.34 -27.70 35.01
C THR A 385 -26.37 -28.90 34.96
N GLY A 386 -25.08 -28.69 35.23
CA GLY A 386 -24.05 -29.73 35.34
C GLY A 386 -22.97 -29.63 34.26
N GLN A 387 -22.11 -30.65 34.16
CA GLN A 387 -21.15 -30.83 33.06
C GLN A 387 -21.45 -32.13 32.31
N ALA A 388 -21.23 -32.12 31.00
CA ALA A 388 -21.21 -33.29 30.15
C ALA A 388 -20.30 -33.03 28.94
N ASP A 389 -19.51 -34.02 28.55
CA ASP A 389 -18.71 -33.99 27.34
C ASP A 389 -18.76 -35.36 26.70
N LEU A 390 -19.38 -35.45 25.53
CA LEU A 390 -19.56 -36.68 24.76
C LEU A 390 -18.85 -36.58 23.41
N THR A 391 -17.69 -35.93 23.35
CA THR A 391 -16.78 -36.04 22.21
C THR A 391 -16.25 -37.47 22.05
N PRO A 392 -15.92 -37.92 20.82
CA PRO A 392 -15.28 -39.22 20.60
C PRO A 392 -14.02 -39.42 21.46
N LYS A 393 -13.67 -40.70 21.69
CA LYS A 393 -12.56 -41.15 22.55
C LYS A 393 -11.23 -40.39 22.27
N PRO A 394 -10.30 -40.36 23.26
CA PRO A 394 -8.98 -39.77 23.08
C PRO A 394 -8.29 -40.27 21.81
N PRO A 395 -7.50 -39.43 21.13
CA PRO A 395 -6.91 -39.76 19.83
C PRO A 395 -6.07 -41.05 19.91
N THR A 396 -6.26 -41.94 18.93
CA THR A 396 -5.51 -43.21 18.76
C THR A 396 -4.86 -43.26 17.38
N GLY A 397 -3.91 -44.19 17.18
CA GLY A 397 -3.28 -44.41 15.87
C GLY A 397 -2.54 -43.18 15.35
N VAL A 398 -2.75 -42.83 14.08
CA VAL A 398 -2.10 -41.68 13.41
C VAL A 398 -2.39 -40.36 14.13
N ALA A 399 -3.61 -40.13 14.61
CA ALA A 399 -3.95 -38.90 15.31
C ALA A 399 -3.11 -38.69 16.59
N LYS A 400 -2.83 -39.78 17.32
CA LYS A 400 -1.92 -39.74 18.46
C LYS A 400 -0.47 -39.50 18.04
N ALA A 401 -0.01 -40.20 17.00
CA ALA A 401 1.35 -40.04 16.48
C ALA A 401 1.61 -38.61 15.98
N VAL A 402 0.63 -37.95 15.36
CA VAL A 402 0.72 -36.54 14.94
C VAL A 402 0.87 -35.60 16.13
N ILE A 403 0.15 -35.85 17.23
CA ILE A 403 0.28 -35.06 18.48
C ILE A 403 1.66 -35.25 19.12
N GLU A 404 2.17 -36.49 19.12
CA GLU A 404 3.49 -36.80 19.69
C GLU A 404 4.64 -36.28 18.80
N HIS A 405 4.43 -36.23 17.48
CA HIS A 405 5.43 -35.89 16.47
C HIS A 405 4.94 -34.83 15.47
N PRO A 406 4.56 -33.62 15.91
CA PRO A 406 3.91 -32.62 15.05
C PRO A 406 4.79 -32.14 13.89
N ARG A 407 6.11 -32.01 14.12
CA ARG A 407 7.12 -31.53 13.17
C ARG A 407 8.10 -32.61 12.69
N SER A 408 7.79 -33.88 12.95
CA SER A 408 8.62 -35.03 12.56
C SER A 408 7.80 -36.02 11.72
N PRO A 409 7.52 -35.73 10.44
CA PRO A 409 6.69 -36.62 9.63
C PRO A 409 7.27 -38.03 9.49
N VAL A 410 8.60 -38.18 9.48
CA VAL A 410 9.24 -39.51 9.42
C VAL A 410 8.82 -40.41 10.60
N GLU A 411 8.59 -39.84 11.79
CA GLU A 411 8.22 -40.60 12.99
C GLU A 411 6.76 -41.08 12.97
N ILE A 412 5.87 -40.42 12.22
CA ILE A 412 4.49 -40.90 12.02
C ILE A 412 4.41 -42.02 10.96
N GLY A 413 5.45 -42.18 10.14
CA GLY A 413 5.47 -43.08 8.99
C GLY A 413 5.05 -44.52 9.27
N PRO A 414 5.60 -45.20 10.31
CA PRO A 414 5.20 -46.57 10.64
C PRO A 414 3.73 -46.70 11.01
N VAL A 415 3.20 -45.80 11.84
CA VAL A 415 1.79 -45.83 12.28
C VAL A 415 0.85 -45.47 11.13
N LEU A 416 1.25 -44.51 10.29
CA LEU A 416 0.51 -44.15 9.08
C LEU A 416 0.48 -45.30 8.08
N TRP A 417 1.60 -46.00 7.93
CA TRP A 417 1.70 -47.18 7.08
C TRP A 417 0.80 -48.30 7.58
N ASP A 418 0.86 -48.61 8.88
CA ASP A 418 0.00 -49.61 9.51
C ASP A 418 -1.48 -49.21 9.40
N GLN A 419 -1.81 -47.92 9.39
CA GLN A 419 -3.20 -47.47 9.17
C GLN A 419 -3.66 -47.56 7.70
N ILE A 420 -2.74 -47.38 6.74
CA ILE A 420 -3.03 -47.56 5.30
C ILE A 420 -3.14 -49.05 4.95
N LYS A 421 -2.35 -49.91 5.59
CA LYS A 421 -2.29 -51.37 5.38
C LYS A 421 -3.15 -52.21 6.32
N GLY A 422 -3.65 -51.63 7.39
CA GLY A 422 -4.25 -52.38 8.49
C GLY A 422 -5.69 -52.77 8.20
N ASP A 423 -5.98 -54.06 8.41
CA ASP A 423 -7.28 -54.68 8.15
C ASP A 423 -8.46 -53.82 8.64
N TYR A 424 -9.39 -53.53 7.72
CA TYR A 424 -10.73 -52.92 7.93
C TYR A 424 -10.79 -51.39 8.07
N SER A 425 -9.82 -50.63 7.56
CA SER A 425 -9.99 -49.16 7.45
C SER A 425 -10.83 -48.76 6.22
N ASP A 426 -11.63 -47.70 6.31
CA ASP A 426 -12.46 -47.20 5.18
C ASP A 426 -11.64 -46.99 3.89
N LEU A 427 -10.40 -46.54 4.04
CA LEU A 427 -9.50 -46.28 2.91
C LEU A 427 -8.96 -47.58 2.30
N GLU A 428 -8.54 -48.54 3.13
CA GLU A 428 -8.07 -49.85 2.66
C GLU A 428 -9.19 -50.59 1.94
N ILE A 429 -10.40 -50.60 2.50
CA ILE A 429 -11.55 -51.25 1.87
C ILE A 429 -11.89 -50.58 0.53
N ALA A 430 -11.86 -49.25 0.46
CA ALA A 430 -12.09 -48.53 -0.79
C ALA A 430 -11.03 -48.85 -1.85
N LEU A 431 -9.75 -48.99 -1.47
CA LEU A 431 -8.68 -49.42 -2.37
C LEU A 431 -8.88 -50.86 -2.85
N GLY A 432 -9.25 -51.77 -1.95
CA GLY A 432 -9.56 -53.17 -2.26
C GLY A 432 -10.76 -53.31 -3.20
N ASN A 433 -11.81 -52.51 -3.01
CA ASN A 433 -12.98 -52.48 -3.91
C ASN A 433 -12.64 -51.91 -5.29
N ALA A 434 -11.80 -50.87 -5.33
CA ALA A 434 -11.42 -50.21 -6.57
C ALA A 434 -10.51 -51.07 -7.47
N LEU A 435 -9.63 -51.89 -6.88
CA LEU A 435 -8.56 -52.58 -7.60
C LEU A 435 -8.57 -54.11 -7.45
N GLY A 436 -9.27 -54.65 -6.46
CA GLY A 436 -9.07 -56.01 -5.93
C GLY A 436 -7.95 -56.04 -4.88
N CYS A 437 -8.06 -56.89 -3.86
CA CYS A 437 -7.15 -56.92 -2.71
C CYS A 437 -5.66 -57.03 -3.11
N ASP A 438 -5.33 -57.95 -4.03
CA ASP A 438 -3.93 -58.16 -4.46
C ASP A 438 -3.35 -56.91 -5.16
N ASN A 439 -4.12 -56.24 -6.02
CA ASN A 439 -3.68 -55.04 -6.72
C ASN A 439 -3.68 -53.80 -5.80
N ALA A 440 -4.53 -53.78 -4.78
CA ALA A 440 -4.54 -52.73 -3.76
C ALA A 440 -3.29 -52.83 -2.88
N GLU A 441 -2.91 -54.04 -2.47
CA GLU A 441 -1.66 -54.30 -1.75
C GLU A 441 -0.44 -53.93 -2.62
N GLU A 442 -0.46 -54.32 -3.90
CA GLU A 442 0.59 -53.94 -4.87
C GLU A 442 0.69 -52.41 -5.05
N LEU A 443 -0.43 -51.70 -5.14
CA LEU A 443 -0.44 -50.23 -5.22
C LEU A 443 0.20 -49.61 -3.98
N VAL A 444 -0.21 -50.06 -2.78
CA VAL A 444 0.31 -49.53 -1.52
C VAL A 444 1.81 -49.79 -1.41
N ASP A 445 2.29 -50.99 -1.74
CA ASP A 445 3.72 -51.33 -1.73
C ASP A 445 4.53 -50.53 -2.75
N ASN A 446 4.02 -50.36 -3.97
CA ASN A 446 4.65 -49.53 -4.99
C ASN A 446 4.63 -48.03 -4.63
N PHE A 447 3.68 -47.58 -3.81
CA PHE A 447 3.58 -46.20 -3.35
C PHE A 447 4.53 -45.90 -2.18
N ARG A 448 5.01 -46.93 -1.44
CA ARG A 448 5.91 -46.77 -0.29
C ARG A 448 7.11 -45.83 -0.54
N PRO A 449 7.88 -45.95 -1.64
CA PRO A 449 9.02 -45.05 -1.88
C PRO A 449 8.60 -43.59 -2.12
N GLN A 450 7.37 -43.36 -2.60
CA GLN A 450 6.82 -42.01 -2.73
C GLN A 450 6.37 -41.46 -1.38
N LEU A 451 5.74 -42.29 -0.54
CA LEU A 451 5.37 -41.95 0.82
C LEU A 451 6.60 -41.57 1.66
N GLU A 452 7.66 -42.38 1.65
CA GLU A 452 8.92 -42.09 2.35
C GLU A 452 9.54 -40.77 1.89
N ARG A 453 9.52 -40.48 0.58
CA ARG A 453 9.95 -39.19 0.05
C ARG A 453 9.12 -38.04 0.57
N ILE A 454 7.79 -38.16 0.60
CA ILE A 454 6.88 -37.12 1.12
C ILE A 454 7.16 -36.87 2.61
N LEU A 455 7.32 -37.93 3.42
CA LEU A 455 7.64 -37.79 4.85
C LEU A 455 8.99 -37.10 5.08
N GLN A 456 10.01 -37.40 4.27
CA GLN A 456 11.35 -36.80 4.39
C GLN A 456 11.39 -35.32 3.97
N SER A 457 10.47 -34.89 3.12
CA SER A 457 10.48 -33.54 2.52
C SER A 457 9.38 -32.62 3.07
N SER A 458 8.41 -33.15 3.81
CA SER A 458 7.37 -32.34 4.47
C SER A 458 7.92 -31.70 5.73
N THR A 459 7.44 -30.51 6.06
CA THR A 459 7.88 -29.79 7.27
C THR A 459 7.02 -30.16 8.48
N THR A 460 5.76 -30.55 8.27
CA THR A 460 4.82 -30.91 9.35
C THR A 460 4.14 -32.24 9.07
N SER A 461 3.74 -32.94 10.12
CA SER A 461 3.04 -34.23 10.00
C SER A 461 1.68 -34.10 9.32
N GLY A 462 0.97 -32.97 9.51
CA GLY A 462 -0.28 -32.69 8.80
C GLY A 462 -0.07 -32.46 7.30
N GLU A 463 0.99 -31.78 6.88
CA GLU A 463 1.34 -31.63 5.45
C GLU A 463 1.55 -32.99 4.78
N ALA A 464 2.33 -33.86 5.42
CA ALA A 464 2.62 -35.19 4.89
C ALA A 464 1.33 -36.01 4.72
N ILE A 465 0.45 -36.00 5.72
CA ILE A 465 -0.84 -36.72 5.66
C ILE A 465 -1.70 -36.19 4.50
N VAL A 466 -1.84 -34.86 4.37
CA VAL A 466 -2.62 -34.25 3.27
C VAL A 466 -2.07 -34.68 1.91
N LEU A 467 -0.75 -34.61 1.71
CA LEU A 467 -0.11 -35.00 0.46
C LEU A 467 -0.27 -36.49 0.15
N ILE A 468 -0.05 -37.36 1.14
CA ILE A 468 -0.15 -38.81 1.00
C ILE A 468 -1.58 -39.20 0.60
N LEU A 469 -2.57 -38.71 1.35
CA LEU A 469 -3.98 -38.99 1.08
C LEU A 469 -4.40 -38.46 -0.30
N TYR A 470 -3.96 -37.26 -0.67
CA TYR A 470 -4.24 -36.70 -1.98
C TYR A 470 -3.63 -37.53 -3.13
N ARG A 471 -2.37 -37.95 -2.99
CA ARG A 471 -1.67 -38.75 -4.02
C ARG A 471 -2.25 -40.15 -4.16
N LEU A 472 -2.65 -40.77 -3.06
CA LEU A 472 -3.37 -42.05 -3.08
C LEU A 472 -4.71 -41.89 -3.80
N ALA A 473 -5.52 -40.89 -3.41
CA ALA A 473 -6.84 -40.63 -4.00
C ALA A 473 -6.80 -40.23 -5.48
N THR A 474 -5.67 -39.71 -5.97
CA THR A 474 -5.49 -39.28 -7.37
C THR A 474 -4.62 -40.22 -8.19
N ASN A 475 -4.26 -41.39 -7.65
CA ASN A 475 -3.39 -42.32 -8.36
C ASN A 475 -4.02 -42.77 -9.70
N PRO A 476 -3.28 -42.70 -10.83
CA PRO A 476 -3.80 -43.08 -12.13
C PRO A 476 -4.34 -44.52 -12.22
N VAL A 477 -3.78 -45.45 -11.44
CA VAL A 477 -4.14 -46.88 -11.43
C VAL A 477 -5.61 -47.10 -11.04
N LEU A 478 -6.20 -46.21 -10.23
CA LEU A 478 -7.61 -46.29 -9.80
C LEU A 478 -8.62 -46.20 -10.96
N GLY A 479 -8.21 -45.65 -12.11
CA GLY A 479 -9.10 -45.43 -13.26
C GLY A 479 -10.30 -44.53 -12.95
N PRO A 480 -11.24 -44.37 -13.89
CA PRO A 480 -12.41 -43.50 -13.71
C PRO A 480 -13.50 -44.10 -12.80
N GLN A 481 -13.52 -45.42 -12.57
CA GLN A 481 -14.53 -46.10 -11.75
C GLN A 481 -14.11 -46.27 -10.29
N GLY A 482 -12.85 -46.60 -10.01
CA GLY A 482 -12.34 -46.80 -8.65
C GLY A 482 -11.99 -45.49 -7.94
N ARG A 483 -11.53 -44.47 -8.69
CA ARG A 483 -11.10 -43.18 -8.11
C ARG A 483 -12.17 -42.49 -7.26
N PRO A 484 -13.45 -42.39 -7.66
CA PRO A 484 -14.48 -41.77 -6.83
C PRO A 484 -14.66 -42.45 -5.46
N GLN A 485 -14.51 -43.78 -5.39
CA GLN A 485 -14.67 -44.55 -4.15
C GLN A 485 -13.55 -44.20 -3.14
N VAL A 486 -12.30 -44.15 -3.61
CA VAL A 486 -11.15 -43.78 -2.78
C VAL A 486 -11.22 -42.31 -2.35
N ILE A 487 -11.63 -41.41 -3.24
CA ILE A 487 -11.85 -39.99 -2.88
C ILE A 487 -12.93 -39.86 -1.79
N ALA A 488 -14.02 -40.61 -1.90
CA ALA A 488 -15.08 -40.60 -0.89
C ALA A 488 -14.58 -41.09 0.48
N ALA A 489 -13.77 -42.15 0.50
CA ALA A 489 -13.14 -42.66 1.73
C ALA A 489 -12.17 -41.66 2.36
N VAL A 490 -11.30 -41.03 1.57
CA VAL A 490 -10.41 -39.96 2.06
C VAL A 490 -11.20 -38.77 2.58
N SER A 491 -12.27 -38.36 1.88
CA SER A 491 -13.16 -37.29 2.32
C SER A 491 -13.82 -37.62 3.67
N GLN A 492 -14.26 -38.88 3.86
CA GLN A 492 -14.86 -39.32 5.12
C GLN A 492 -13.85 -39.31 6.27
N LEU A 493 -12.63 -39.80 6.04
CA LEU A 493 -11.56 -39.80 7.04
C LEU A 493 -11.26 -38.38 7.57
N LEU A 494 -11.31 -37.38 6.69
CA LEU A 494 -11.11 -35.98 7.07
C LEU A 494 -12.35 -35.39 7.76
N ALA A 495 -13.54 -35.84 7.36
CA ALA A 495 -14.82 -35.42 7.91
C ALA A 495 -15.07 -35.91 9.34
N ASP A 496 -14.49 -37.04 9.76
CA ASP A 496 -14.68 -37.61 11.11
C ASP A 496 -14.29 -36.65 12.24
N SER A 497 -13.44 -35.66 11.98
CA SER A 497 -13.12 -34.57 12.93
C SER A 497 -14.32 -33.67 13.24
N PHE A 498 -15.37 -33.68 12.41
CA PHE A 498 -16.64 -32.99 12.59
C PHE A 498 -17.76 -33.90 13.12
N SER A 499 -17.42 -35.06 13.68
CA SER A 499 -18.37 -36.00 14.29
C SER A 499 -19.38 -35.31 15.22
N PRO A 500 -20.55 -35.90 15.46
CA PRO A 500 -21.50 -35.35 16.41
C PRO A 500 -20.85 -35.11 17.77
N VAL A 501 -21.00 -33.89 18.28
CA VAL A 501 -20.49 -33.45 19.57
C VAL A 501 -21.67 -33.02 20.42
N LEU A 502 -21.69 -33.45 21.68
CA LEU A 502 -22.59 -32.91 22.70
C LEU A 502 -21.74 -32.45 23.88
N ARG A 503 -21.82 -31.15 24.20
CA ARG A 503 -21.12 -30.55 25.32
C ARG A 503 -22.08 -29.72 26.18
N LEU A 504 -21.89 -29.79 27.49
CA LEU A 504 -22.60 -29.01 28.49
C LEU A 504 -21.60 -28.57 29.55
N GLY A 505 -21.56 -27.27 29.84
CA GLY A 505 -20.57 -26.76 30.76
C GLY A 505 -20.57 -25.23 30.85
N HIS A 506 -19.60 -24.72 31.58
CA HIS A 506 -19.37 -23.29 31.72
C HIS A 506 -18.80 -22.72 30.42
N ALA A 507 -19.15 -21.48 30.09
CA ALA A 507 -18.73 -20.81 28.86
C ALA A 507 -17.20 -20.79 28.71
N CYS A 508 -16.48 -20.53 29.81
CA CYS A 508 -15.01 -20.53 29.82
C CYS A 508 -14.37 -21.89 29.46
N ASP A 509 -15.11 -22.99 29.57
CA ASP A 509 -14.65 -24.34 29.20
C ASP A 509 -15.12 -24.78 27.81
N MET A 510 -16.06 -24.04 27.20
CA MET A 510 -16.75 -24.46 25.96
C MET A 510 -16.50 -23.56 24.76
N LEU A 511 -16.20 -22.27 24.99
CA LEU A 511 -15.96 -21.30 23.92
C LEU A 511 -14.67 -21.61 23.16
N ASP A 512 -13.64 -22.07 23.86
CA ASP A 512 -12.38 -22.50 23.27
C ASP A 512 -12.48 -23.97 22.83
N THR A 513 -12.44 -24.20 21.52
CA THR A 513 -12.62 -25.52 20.92
C THR A 513 -11.35 -26.06 20.29
N HIS A 514 -10.26 -25.28 20.32
CA HIS A 514 -9.03 -25.61 19.64
C HIS A 514 -8.20 -26.65 20.41
N ASN A 515 -7.74 -27.68 19.70
CA ASN A 515 -6.82 -28.66 20.26
C ASN A 515 -5.36 -28.18 20.13
N TYR A 516 -4.86 -27.49 21.16
CA TYR A 516 -3.49 -26.98 21.20
C TYR A 516 -2.39 -28.04 21.10
N ALA A 517 -2.69 -29.31 21.36
CA ALA A 517 -1.70 -30.38 21.20
C ALA A 517 -1.34 -30.65 19.74
N LEU A 518 -2.13 -30.13 18.79
CA LEU A 518 -1.85 -30.18 17.36
C LEU A 518 -1.04 -28.98 16.86
N ASP A 519 -0.76 -27.97 17.69
CA ASP A 519 -0.01 -26.78 17.28
C ASP A 519 1.38 -27.15 16.73
N GLY A 520 1.65 -26.73 15.50
CA GLY A 520 2.86 -27.06 14.75
C GLY A 520 2.76 -28.33 13.91
N ALA A 521 1.70 -29.13 14.04
CA ALA A 521 1.38 -30.21 13.11
C ALA A 521 0.55 -29.73 11.92
N GLN A 522 -0.14 -28.59 12.05
CA GLN A 522 -1.10 -28.13 11.05
C GLN A 522 -0.41 -27.69 9.76
N SER A 523 -1.04 -28.02 8.64
CA SER A 523 -0.70 -27.50 7.32
C SER A 523 -1.99 -27.22 6.58
N GLY A 524 -2.61 -26.09 6.91
CA GLY A 524 -3.86 -25.62 6.32
C GLY A 524 -3.65 -24.36 5.48
N ASN A 525 -4.56 -24.12 4.55
CA ASN A 525 -4.76 -22.81 3.95
C ASN A 525 -6.22 -22.42 4.17
N SER A 526 -6.47 -21.16 4.54
CA SER A 526 -7.83 -20.68 4.79
C SER A 526 -8.00 -19.23 4.35
N ALA A 527 -9.10 -18.97 3.65
CA ALA A 527 -9.56 -17.63 3.33
C ALA A 527 -11.00 -17.47 3.83
N GLU A 528 -11.27 -16.37 4.50
CA GLU A 528 -12.61 -16.07 5.02
C GLU A 528 -13.15 -14.79 4.41
N PHE A 529 -14.40 -14.85 3.98
CA PHE A 529 -15.08 -13.77 3.27
C PHE A 529 -16.37 -13.41 3.99
N ILE A 530 -16.57 -12.12 4.24
CA ILE A 530 -17.69 -11.59 5.00
C ILE A 530 -18.69 -10.93 4.04
N PHE A 531 -19.96 -11.29 4.18
CA PHE A 531 -21.08 -10.80 3.40
C PHE A 531 -22.18 -10.22 4.31
N ASP A 532 -23.08 -9.45 3.69
CA ASP A 532 -24.38 -9.16 4.27
C ASP A 532 -25.23 -10.44 4.25
N ALA A 533 -25.73 -10.87 5.41
CA ALA A 533 -26.57 -12.06 5.49
C ALA A 533 -27.92 -11.91 4.76
N GLY A 534 -28.35 -10.68 4.45
CA GLY A 534 -29.53 -10.39 3.62
C GLY A 534 -29.28 -10.49 2.11
N LEU A 535 -28.04 -10.71 1.67
CA LEU A 535 -27.66 -10.80 0.26
C LEU A 535 -27.24 -12.23 -0.13
N ASN A 536 -26.75 -12.40 -1.35
CA ASN A 536 -26.57 -13.66 -2.08
C ASN A 536 -25.35 -14.52 -1.65
N TYR A 537 -24.96 -14.54 -0.37
CA TYR A 537 -23.82 -15.33 0.10
C TYR A 537 -23.99 -16.84 -0.15
N GLN A 538 -25.22 -17.35 -0.19
CA GLN A 538 -25.50 -18.75 -0.52
C GLN A 538 -25.12 -19.06 -1.98
N SER A 539 -25.29 -18.10 -2.90
CA SER A 539 -24.86 -18.24 -4.30
C SER A 539 -23.34 -18.25 -4.45
N PHE A 540 -22.63 -17.50 -3.59
CA PHE A 540 -21.18 -17.62 -3.50
C PHE A 540 -20.76 -19.02 -3.04
N ILE A 541 -21.40 -19.56 -1.99
CA ILE A 541 -21.15 -20.94 -1.53
C ILE A 541 -21.43 -21.94 -2.65
N ASP A 542 -22.56 -21.83 -3.34
CA ASP A 542 -22.91 -22.70 -4.49
C ASP A 542 -21.84 -22.64 -5.59
N THR A 543 -21.26 -21.45 -5.82
CA THR A 543 -20.15 -21.24 -6.77
C THR A 543 -18.89 -21.97 -6.31
N ILE A 544 -18.49 -21.84 -5.04
CA ILE A 544 -17.31 -22.53 -4.51
C ILE A 544 -17.49 -24.05 -4.55
N LEU A 545 -18.67 -24.54 -4.20
CA LEU A 545 -19.00 -25.96 -4.31
C LEU A 545 -18.99 -26.43 -5.77
N GLN A 546 -19.41 -25.59 -6.72
CA GLN A 546 -19.30 -25.91 -8.15
C GLN A 546 -17.84 -25.98 -8.61
N LEU A 547 -16.99 -25.04 -8.20
CA LEU A 547 -15.55 -25.09 -8.47
C LEU A 547 -14.92 -26.38 -7.94
N ALA A 548 -15.26 -26.79 -6.72
CA ALA A 548 -14.79 -28.04 -6.13
C ALA A 548 -15.31 -29.27 -6.93
N ARG A 549 -16.57 -29.27 -7.37
CA ARG A 549 -17.15 -30.33 -8.21
C ARG A 549 -16.47 -30.44 -9.57
N ASP A 550 -16.19 -29.33 -10.24
CA ASP A 550 -15.52 -29.32 -11.55
C ASP A 550 -14.09 -29.87 -11.43
N ARG A 551 -13.39 -29.51 -10.35
CA ARG A 551 -12.07 -30.04 -10.03
C ARG A 551 -12.12 -31.55 -9.73
N LEU A 552 -13.10 -31.99 -8.96
CA LEU A 552 -13.34 -33.41 -8.69
C LEU A 552 -13.58 -34.20 -9.99
N ALA A 553 -14.42 -33.68 -10.90
CA ALA A 553 -14.69 -34.29 -12.20
C ALA A 553 -13.43 -34.38 -13.09
N ALA A 554 -12.50 -33.45 -12.94
CA ALA A 554 -11.18 -33.47 -13.58
C ALA A 554 -10.15 -34.39 -12.88
N GLY A 555 -10.55 -35.16 -11.85
CA GLY A 555 -9.66 -36.04 -11.09
C GLY A 555 -8.75 -35.32 -10.11
N ARG A 556 -9.10 -34.09 -9.69
CA ARG A 556 -8.35 -33.22 -8.78
C ARG A 556 -9.25 -32.80 -7.61
N PRO A 557 -9.60 -33.71 -6.68
CA PRO A 557 -10.53 -33.41 -5.58
C PRO A 557 -10.03 -32.26 -4.72
N VAL A 558 -10.94 -31.48 -4.12
CA VAL A 558 -10.57 -30.46 -3.12
C VAL A 558 -10.98 -30.98 -1.75
N PHE A 559 -10.02 -31.40 -0.93
CA PHE A 559 -10.26 -31.84 0.43
C PHE A 559 -10.21 -30.66 1.41
N GLY A 560 -11.35 -30.38 2.03
CA GLY A 560 -11.52 -29.24 2.91
C GLY A 560 -13.00 -28.99 3.23
N TYR A 561 -13.28 -27.85 3.85
CA TYR A 561 -14.63 -27.47 4.26
C TYR A 561 -14.90 -25.98 4.02
N ILE A 562 -16.19 -25.63 4.00
CA ILE A 562 -16.70 -24.28 4.08
C ILE A 562 -17.32 -24.08 5.47
N GLY A 563 -16.76 -23.20 6.30
CA GLY A 563 -17.35 -22.77 7.56
C GLY A 563 -18.26 -21.55 7.35
N ILE A 564 -19.43 -21.53 7.98
CA ILE A 564 -20.40 -20.43 7.87
C ILE A 564 -20.78 -20.00 9.29
N ARG A 565 -20.50 -18.75 9.63
CA ARG A 565 -20.79 -18.17 10.95
C ARG A 565 -21.51 -16.84 10.79
N PHE A 566 -22.34 -16.50 11.77
CA PHE A 566 -23.12 -15.28 11.79
C PHE A 566 -22.69 -14.38 12.95
N THR A 567 -22.57 -13.09 12.72
CA THR A 567 -22.15 -12.13 13.75
C THR A 567 -22.83 -10.78 13.52
N PRO A 568 -23.29 -10.08 14.58
CA PRO A 568 -23.83 -8.73 14.45
C PRO A 568 -22.79 -7.73 13.94
N LYS A 569 -23.30 -6.58 13.51
CA LYS A 569 -22.49 -5.42 13.15
C LYS A 569 -21.52 -5.00 14.26
N SER A 570 -20.28 -4.75 13.85
CA SER A 570 -19.26 -4.08 14.66
C SER A 570 -19.27 -2.57 14.43
N SER A 571 -18.95 -1.83 15.49
CA SER A 571 -18.77 -0.38 15.39
C SER A 571 -17.43 0.00 14.76
N ALA A 572 -16.38 -0.83 14.92
CA ALA A 572 -15.03 -0.53 14.43
C ALA A 572 -14.99 -0.29 12.90
N LEU A 573 -14.34 0.80 12.47
CA LEU A 573 -14.54 1.36 11.13
C LEU A 573 -14.19 0.39 9.99
N ILE A 574 -13.12 -0.38 10.14
CA ILE A 574 -12.68 -1.40 9.17
C ILE A 574 -12.87 -2.84 9.69
N ALA A 575 -13.74 -3.06 10.67
CA ALA A 575 -14.18 -4.42 10.97
C ALA A 575 -14.93 -5.00 9.76
N MET A 576 -14.67 -6.27 9.45
CA MET A 576 -15.30 -6.95 8.33
C MET A 576 -16.79 -7.18 8.59
N GLN A 577 -17.19 -7.31 9.86
CA GLN A 577 -18.58 -7.49 10.30
C GLN A 577 -19.34 -6.16 10.28
N ARG A 578 -19.49 -5.52 9.11
CA ARG A 578 -20.07 -4.17 8.99
C ARG A 578 -21.56 -4.13 8.68
N TYR A 579 -22.18 -5.29 8.43
CA TYR A 579 -23.60 -5.43 8.12
C TYR A 579 -24.40 -5.72 9.39
N ASP A 580 -25.69 -5.37 9.40
CA ASP A 580 -26.56 -5.55 10.57
C ASP A 580 -26.52 -6.98 11.10
N LEU A 581 -26.58 -7.96 10.18
CA LEU A 581 -26.09 -9.31 10.39
C LEU A 581 -25.05 -9.63 9.31
N SER A 582 -23.83 -9.91 9.75
CA SER A 582 -22.74 -10.33 8.86
C SER A 582 -22.65 -11.85 8.86
N VAL A 583 -22.43 -12.44 7.68
CA VAL A 583 -22.12 -13.85 7.54
C VAL A 583 -20.68 -14.01 7.08
N SER A 584 -19.89 -14.76 7.84
CA SER A 584 -18.53 -15.12 7.47
C SER A 584 -18.52 -16.51 6.85
N VAL A 585 -17.92 -16.61 5.66
CA VAL A 585 -17.78 -17.84 4.89
C VAL A 585 -16.29 -18.14 4.78
N GLU A 586 -15.82 -19.05 5.62
CA GLU A 586 -14.46 -19.56 5.64
C GLU A 586 -14.34 -20.72 4.66
N ILE A 587 -13.39 -20.69 3.74
CA ILE A 587 -12.99 -21.85 2.94
C ILE A 587 -11.67 -22.30 3.53
N ALA A 588 -11.55 -23.57 3.89
CA ALA A 588 -10.32 -24.12 4.46
C ALA A 588 -9.96 -25.45 3.79
N THR A 589 -8.71 -25.59 3.37
CA THR A 589 -8.15 -26.81 2.77
C THR A 589 -6.86 -27.21 3.47
N GLY A 590 -6.43 -28.46 3.26
CA GLY A 590 -5.03 -28.80 3.52
C GLY A 590 -4.09 -27.99 2.62
N ARG A 591 -2.85 -27.79 3.06
CA ARG A 591 -1.78 -27.14 2.30
C ARG A 591 -0.58 -28.05 2.20
N ALA A 592 0.10 -27.97 1.05
CA ALA A 592 1.36 -28.64 0.82
C ALA A 592 2.36 -27.65 0.21
N ARG A 593 3.50 -27.45 0.86
CA ARG A 593 4.52 -26.49 0.42
C ARG A 593 5.39 -27.05 -0.71
N GLN A 594 5.49 -28.38 -0.78
CA GLN A 594 6.23 -29.05 -1.85
C GLN A 594 5.54 -28.96 -3.22
N ASP A 595 4.20 -29.01 -3.22
CA ASP A 595 3.35 -28.96 -4.41
C ASP A 595 2.02 -28.33 -4.01
N ASP A 596 1.76 -27.10 -4.44
CA ASP A 596 0.49 -26.42 -4.15
C ASP A 596 -0.63 -26.98 -5.04
N ILE A 597 -1.11 -28.15 -4.64
CA ILE A 597 -2.17 -28.92 -5.31
C ILE A 597 -3.49 -28.14 -5.46
N TYR A 598 -3.66 -27.03 -4.73
CA TYR A 598 -4.86 -26.20 -4.73
C TYR A 598 -4.63 -24.77 -5.25
N ALA A 599 -3.45 -24.40 -5.74
CA ALA A 599 -3.12 -23.04 -6.16
C ALA A 599 -4.20 -22.41 -7.06
N GLY A 600 -4.53 -23.07 -8.18
CA GLY A 600 -5.55 -22.54 -9.09
C GLY A 600 -6.96 -22.52 -8.47
N PHE A 601 -7.26 -23.32 -7.44
CA PHE A 601 -8.58 -23.26 -6.78
C PHE A 601 -8.69 -21.97 -5.96
N TRP A 602 -7.61 -21.59 -5.27
CA TRP A 602 -7.55 -20.34 -4.52
C TRP A 602 -7.66 -19.11 -5.43
N ASP A 603 -7.07 -19.14 -6.62
CA ASP A 603 -7.24 -18.05 -7.60
C ASP A 603 -8.72 -17.87 -7.99
N ASP A 604 -9.43 -18.96 -8.27
CA ASP A 604 -10.85 -18.97 -8.61
C ASP A 604 -11.72 -18.52 -7.41
N VAL A 605 -11.41 -18.98 -6.19
CA VAL A 605 -12.11 -18.60 -4.95
C VAL A 605 -12.03 -17.09 -4.71
N HIS A 606 -10.83 -16.50 -4.80
CA HIS A 606 -10.65 -15.06 -4.62
C HIS A 606 -11.30 -14.25 -5.75
N ALA A 607 -11.30 -14.76 -6.99
CA ALA A 607 -12.02 -14.12 -8.10
C ALA A 607 -13.54 -14.13 -7.89
N ALA A 608 -14.09 -15.25 -7.42
CA ALA A 608 -15.49 -15.34 -7.04
C ALA A 608 -15.82 -14.36 -5.91
N ALA A 609 -15.02 -14.32 -4.83
CA ALA A 609 -15.24 -13.42 -3.71
C ALA A 609 -15.31 -11.94 -4.13
N ARG A 610 -14.43 -11.51 -5.05
CA ARG A 610 -14.48 -10.15 -5.63
C ARG A 610 -15.76 -9.90 -6.43
N THR A 611 -16.18 -10.87 -7.23
CA THR A 611 -17.40 -10.77 -8.05
C THR A 611 -18.65 -10.60 -7.18
N PHE A 612 -18.69 -11.28 -6.03
CA PHE A 612 -19.78 -11.19 -5.07
C PHE A 612 -19.63 -10.03 -4.06
N GLY A 613 -18.60 -9.19 -4.16
CA GLY A 613 -18.40 -8.04 -3.27
C GLY A 613 -18.10 -8.42 -1.82
N ALA A 614 -17.42 -9.53 -1.60
CA ALA A 614 -17.11 -10.03 -0.26
C ALA A 614 -15.94 -9.27 0.39
N ILE A 615 -16.00 -9.06 1.70
CA ILE A 615 -14.91 -8.45 2.47
C ILE A 615 -13.98 -9.55 2.98
N PRO A 616 -12.68 -9.57 2.61
CA PRO A 616 -11.74 -10.58 3.10
C PRO A 616 -11.36 -10.33 4.57
N HIS A 617 -11.15 -11.41 5.32
CA HIS A 617 -10.74 -11.37 6.72
C HIS A 617 -9.26 -10.96 6.90
N TRP A 618 -8.97 -9.98 7.77
CA TRP A 618 -7.63 -9.41 7.92
C TRP A 618 -6.54 -10.38 8.41
N GLY A 619 -6.92 -11.39 9.20
CA GLY A 619 -6.04 -12.43 9.73
C GLY A 619 -5.98 -13.73 8.92
N GLN A 620 -6.71 -13.83 7.81
CA GLN A 620 -6.74 -15.03 6.94
C GLN A 620 -6.02 -14.75 5.61
N GLU A 621 -5.99 -15.71 4.68
CA GLU A 621 -5.43 -15.47 3.35
C GLU A 621 -6.11 -14.27 2.66
N PHE A 622 -5.30 -13.31 2.21
CA PHE A 622 -5.78 -11.98 1.83
C PHE A 622 -5.32 -11.61 0.42
N ARG A 623 -6.26 -11.54 -0.55
CA ARG A 623 -5.98 -11.17 -1.95
C ARG A 623 -7.06 -10.25 -2.52
N ILE A 624 -6.87 -8.94 -2.40
CA ILE A 624 -7.76 -7.93 -2.98
C ILE A 624 -6.97 -6.66 -3.34
N PRO A 625 -7.25 -6.00 -4.48
CA PRO A 625 -6.68 -4.69 -4.79
C PRO A 625 -7.17 -3.61 -3.81
N ALA A 626 -6.32 -2.62 -3.50
CA ALA A 626 -6.69 -1.50 -2.63
C ALA A 626 -7.92 -0.71 -3.12
N SER A 627 -8.13 -0.60 -4.43
CA SER A 627 -9.30 0.09 -5.02
C SER A 627 -10.60 -0.61 -4.65
N ASP A 628 -10.63 -1.93 -4.79
CA ASP A 628 -11.81 -2.74 -4.54
C ASP A 628 -12.12 -2.74 -3.05
N LEU A 629 -11.08 -2.87 -2.21
CA LEU A 629 -11.20 -2.80 -0.76
C LEU A 629 -11.72 -1.44 -0.28
N ALA A 630 -11.23 -0.33 -0.87
CA ALA A 630 -11.74 1.00 -0.57
C ALA A 630 -13.23 1.13 -0.96
N GLY A 631 -13.63 0.56 -2.10
CA GLY A 631 -15.03 0.49 -2.51
C GLY A 631 -15.91 -0.30 -1.54
N LEU A 632 -15.42 -1.45 -1.05
CA LEU A 632 -16.13 -2.29 -0.08
C LEU A 632 -16.37 -1.60 1.26
N TYR A 633 -15.46 -0.72 1.70
CA TYR A 633 -15.58 0.02 2.97
C TYR A 633 -16.22 1.42 2.81
N GLY A 634 -16.08 2.06 1.64
CA GLY A 634 -16.60 3.40 1.37
C GLY A 634 -16.10 4.46 2.37
N ASP A 635 -17.00 5.33 2.82
CA ASP A 635 -16.68 6.41 3.77
C ASP A 635 -16.10 5.93 5.09
N ARG A 636 -16.35 4.68 5.50
CA ARG A 636 -15.73 4.10 6.70
C ARG A 636 -14.21 3.97 6.55
N MET A 637 -13.72 3.57 5.37
CA MET A 637 -12.27 3.53 5.10
C MET A 637 -11.68 4.92 5.08
N ARG A 638 -12.37 5.89 4.46
CA ARG A 638 -11.94 7.29 4.46
C ARG A 638 -11.81 7.83 5.88
N THR A 639 -12.84 7.63 6.71
CA THR A 639 -12.87 8.02 8.12
C THR A 639 -11.77 7.33 8.91
N TRP A 640 -11.55 6.03 8.68
CA TRP A 640 -10.49 5.27 9.34
C TRP A 640 -9.10 5.81 9.00
N ARG A 641 -8.83 6.12 7.73
CA ARG A 641 -7.54 6.68 7.29
C ARG A 641 -7.30 8.09 7.86
N MET A 642 -8.34 8.89 8.05
CA MET A 642 -8.26 10.21 8.71
C MET A 642 -8.03 10.09 10.22
N ALA A 643 -8.72 9.17 10.88
CA ALA A 643 -8.47 8.83 12.28
C ALA A 643 -7.03 8.32 12.48
N LEU A 644 -6.56 7.47 11.57
CA LEU A 644 -5.18 6.98 11.56
C LEU A 644 -4.18 8.13 11.41
N ALA A 645 -4.45 9.13 10.56
CA ALA A 645 -3.59 10.30 10.44
C ALA A 645 -3.51 11.08 11.77
N THR A 646 -4.56 11.11 12.57
CA THR A 646 -4.51 11.76 13.89
C THR A 646 -3.68 10.93 14.88
N LEU A 647 -3.93 9.63 14.97
CA LEU A 647 -3.21 8.72 15.88
C LEU A 647 -1.71 8.62 15.58
N THR A 648 -1.35 8.78 14.30
CA THR A 648 0.04 8.64 13.82
C THR A 648 0.76 9.95 13.51
N ASP A 649 0.14 11.10 13.85
CA ASP A 649 0.63 12.44 13.48
C ASP A 649 1.01 12.56 11.99
N ALA A 650 0.07 12.16 11.14
CA ALA A 650 0.15 12.10 9.68
C ALA A 650 1.20 11.14 9.10
N GLY A 651 1.55 10.10 9.85
CA GLY A 651 2.28 8.95 9.31
C GLY A 651 3.78 9.04 9.43
N GLN A 652 4.32 9.12 10.66
CA GLN A 652 5.66 8.57 10.85
C GLN A 652 5.66 7.10 10.40
N ASP A 653 6.56 6.76 9.47
CA ASP A 653 6.54 5.51 8.71
C ASP A 653 6.82 4.25 9.53
N VAL A 654 7.09 4.37 10.83
CA VAL A 654 7.47 3.23 11.69
C VAL A 654 6.42 2.11 11.70
N PHE A 655 5.12 2.38 11.53
CA PHE A 655 4.11 1.32 11.42
C PHE A 655 3.70 0.99 9.97
N SER A 656 4.26 1.70 8.96
CA SER A 656 4.00 1.42 7.54
C SER A 656 4.75 0.18 7.09
N THR A 657 4.06 -0.76 6.45
CA THR A 657 4.67 -1.97 5.86
C THR A 657 4.24 -2.12 4.40
N ALA A 658 4.88 -3.03 3.66
CA ALA A 658 4.46 -3.37 2.30
C ALA A 658 2.97 -3.74 2.25
N PHE A 659 2.49 -4.51 3.24
CA PHE A 659 1.08 -4.88 3.36
C PHE A 659 0.15 -3.66 3.50
N SER A 660 0.48 -2.66 4.32
CA SER A 660 -0.41 -1.51 4.49
C SER A 660 -0.45 -0.61 3.26
N ARG A 661 0.70 -0.40 2.60
CA ARG A 661 0.78 0.39 1.37
C ARG A 661 -0.01 -0.24 0.23
N THR A 662 0.20 -1.54 -0.02
CA THR A 662 -0.46 -2.26 -1.11
C THR A 662 -1.98 -2.35 -0.93
N ASN A 663 -2.48 -2.32 0.30
CA ASN A 663 -3.90 -2.46 0.62
C ASN A 663 -4.60 -1.14 0.97
N GLY A 664 -3.97 0.03 0.72
CA GLY A 664 -4.60 1.33 0.94
C GLY A 664 -4.82 1.69 2.42
N LEU A 665 -4.05 1.09 3.33
CA LEU A 665 -4.14 1.28 4.79
C LEU A 665 -3.21 2.38 5.31
N GLU A 666 -2.95 3.39 4.48
CA GLU A 666 -2.07 4.51 4.81
C GLU A 666 -2.87 5.74 5.29
N PRO A 667 -2.31 6.57 6.19
CA PRO A 667 -2.96 7.77 6.68
C PRO A 667 -3.51 8.67 5.57
N LEU A 668 -4.65 9.32 5.82
CA LEU A 668 -5.25 10.30 4.92
C LEU A 668 -5.29 11.67 5.59
N SER A 669 -4.36 12.54 5.20
CA SER A 669 -4.33 13.95 5.59
C SER A 669 -3.51 14.74 4.56
N VAL A 670 -3.65 16.07 4.56
CA VAL A 670 -2.84 16.96 3.74
C VAL A 670 -1.34 16.76 4.02
N LYS A 671 -0.95 16.66 5.30
CA LYS A 671 0.44 16.40 5.71
C LYS A 671 0.97 15.06 5.17
N ALA A 672 0.16 14.00 5.19
CA ALA A 672 0.54 12.68 4.65
C ALA A 672 0.69 12.69 3.12
N ILE A 673 -0.25 13.34 2.41
CA ILE A 673 -0.19 13.47 0.95
C ILE A 673 1.05 14.29 0.54
N ARG A 674 1.32 15.41 1.22
CA ARG A 674 2.53 16.21 1.04
C ARG A 674 3.81 15.38 1.21
N ALA A 675 3.89 14.55 2.25
CA ALA A 675 5.04 13.69 2.50
C ALA A 675 5.23 12.67 1.36
N ARG A 676 4.16 12.04 0.89
CA ARG A 676 4.20 11.08 -0.22
C ARG A 676 4.66 11.73 -1.53
N LEU A 677 4.13 12.91 -1.87
CA LEU A 677 4.57 13.65 -3.06
C LEU A 677 6.06 14.02 -3.01
N ARG A 678 6.58 14.35 -1.82
CA ARG A 678 8.02 14.58 -1.62
C ARG A 678 8.84 13.33 -1.89
N ILE A 679 8.42 12.17 -1.37
CA ILE A 679 9.11 10.89 -1.60
C ILE A 679 9.15 10.55 -3.10
N LEU A 680 8.03 10.74 -3.81
CA LEU A 680 7.97 10.51 -5.26
C LEU A 680 8.94 11.43 -6.02
N ASN A 681 8.95 12.72 -5.67
CA ASN A 681 9.90 13.69 -6.22
C ASN A 681 11.37 13.28 -5.96
N ASP A 682 11.72 12.96 -4.72
CA ASP A 682 13.08 12.52 -4.36
C ASP A 682 13.49 11.23 -5.11
N SER A 683 12.56 10.29 -5.27
CA SER A 683 12.79 9.05 -6.03
C SER A 683 13.08 9.35 -7.51
N ALA A 684 12.29 10.21 -8.13
CA ALA A 684 12.48 10.62 -9.53
C ALA A 684 13.81 11.35 -9.72
N ARG A 685 14.17 12.25 -8.80
CA ARG A 685 15.47 12.95 -8.80
C ARG A 685 16.64 11.98 -8.72
N GLN A 686 16.55 10.98 -7.83
CA GLN A 686 17.58 9.96 -7.70
C GLN A 686 17.73 9.16 -8.99
N LEU A 687 16.63 8.71 -9.59
CA LEU A 687 16.63 8.00 -10.86
C LEU A 687 17.29 8.81 -11.97
N GLN A 688 16.95 10.09 -12.10
CA GLN A 688 17.57 10.99 -13.08
C GLN A 688 19.08 11.14 -12.83
N SER A 689 19.50 11.39 -11.59
CA SER A 689 20.93 11.54 -11.25
C SER A 689 21.75 10.27 -11.54
N SER A 690 21.10 9.11 -11.51
CA SER A 690 21.71 7.81 -11.82
C SER A 690 21.63 7.41 -13.30
N GLY A 691 21.08 8.27 -14.17
CA GLY A 691 20.90 7.96 -15.60
C GLY A 691 19.84 6.90 -15.89
N HIS A 692 18.94 6.63 -14.95
CA HIS A 692 17.90 5.61 -15.04
C HIS A 692 16.50 6.22 -15.15
N GLN A 693 16.36 7.32 -15.89
CA GLN A 693 15.11 8.06 -16.04
C GLN A 693 13.98 7.20 -16.62
N ASP A 694 14.29 6.22 -17.47
CA ASP A 694 13.34 5.24 -18.02
C ASP A 694 12.63 4.40 -16.94
N ARG A 695 13.21 4.30 -15.73
CA ARG A 695 12.62 3.58 -14.58
C ARG A 695 11.68 4.44 -13.74
N SER A 696 11.44 5.70 -14.13
CA SER A 696 10.53 6.62 -13.44
C SER A 696 9.06 6.46 -13.82
N ALA A 697 8.75 5.56 -14.77
CA ALA A 697 7.40 5.27 -15.21
C ALA A 697 6.50 4.86 -14.03
N GLY A 698 5.34 5.50 -13.91
CA GLY A 698 4.35 5.24 -12.86
C GLY A 698 4.41 6.18 -11.65
N LEU A 699 5.53 6.88 -11.43
CA LEU A 699 5.64 7.82 -10.31
C LEU A 699 4.69 9.03 -10.45
N GLY A 700 4.42 9.48 -11.67
CA GLY A 700 3.43 10.53 -11.95
C GLY A 700 2.01 10.05 -11.72
N TYR A 701 1.67 8.83 -12.16
CA TYR A 701 0.35 8.24 -11.86
C TYR A 701 0.13 8.05 -10.36
N GLU A 702 1.17 7.67 -9.60
CA GLU A 702 1.09 7.60 -8.14
C GLU A 702 0.88 8.98 -7.49
N ALA A 703 1.49 10.04 -8.05
CA ALA A 703 1.28 11.41 -7.60
C ALA A 703 -0.15 11.88 -7.85
N GLU A 704 -0.69 11.65 -9.05
CA GLU A 704 -2.09 11.97 -9.38
C GLU A 704 -3.08 11.22 -8.51
N ARG A 705 -2.85 9.92 -8.28
CA ARG A 705 -3.67 9.12 -7.35
C ARG A 705 -3.63 9.71 -5.95
N SER A 706 -2.47 10.18 -5.50
CA SER A 706 -2.31 10.81 -4.17
C SER A 706 -3.05 12.15 -4.07
N LEU A 707 -3.12 12.90 -5.17
CA LEU A 707 -3.93 14.11 -5.26
C LEU A 707 -5.43 13.80 -5.28
N ALA A 708 -5.86 12.75 -5.98
CA ALA A 708 -7.25 12.33 -5.97
C ALA A 708 -7.74 11.97 -4.56
N GLU A 709 -6.85 11.52 -3.67
CA GLU A 709 -7.17 11.24 -2.27
C GLU A 709 -7.48 12.51 -1.45
N LEU A 710 -7.01 13.71 -1.86
CA LEU A 710 -7.36 14.96 -1.19
C LEU A 710 -8.88 15.08 -1.05
N GLY A 711 -9.62 14.97 -2.16
CA GLY A 711 -11.06 15.18 -2.18
C GLY A 711 -11.44 16.45 -1.42
N ASP A 712 -12.31 16.31 -0.40
CA ASP A 712 -12.80 17.43 0.42
C ASP A 712 -11.89 17.79 1.62
N LEU A 713 -10.64 17.31 1.66
CA LEU A 713 -9.71 17.71 2.72
C LEU A 713 -9.43 19.21 2.62
N ARG A 714 -9.61 19.94 3.72
CA ARG A 714 -9.32 21.36 3.79
C ARG A 714 -7.82 21.61 3.62
N THR A 715 -7.45 22.29 2.54
CA THR A 715 -6.09 22.77 2.27
C THR A 715 -5.95 24.25 2.59
N THR A 716 -4.76 24.66 3.02
CA THR A 716 -4.34 26.06 2.99
C THR A 716 -3.68 26.39 1.64
N ALA A 717 -3.56 27.68 1.32
CA ALA A 717 -2.82 28.10 0.12
C ALA A 717 -1.34 27.65 0.16
N ASP A 718 -0.73 27.64 1.36
CA ASP A 718 0.64 27.14 1.57
C ASP A 718 0.74 25.63 1.33
N ASP A 719 -0.25 24.85 1.79
CA ASP A 719 -0.28 23.41 1.50
C ASP A 719 -0.34 23.14 0.00
N SER A 720 -1.20 23.86 -0.72
CA SER A 720 -1.33 23.75 -2.17
C SER A 720 -0.03 24.14 -2.87
N ALA A 721 0.61 25.24 -2.47
CA ALA A 721 1.88 25.69 -3.03
C ALA A 721 3.02 24.68 -2.80
N ASP A 722 3.10 24.11 -1.59
CA ASP A 722 4.12 23.10 -1.26
C ASP A 722 3.92 21.80 -2.04
N MET A 723 2.67 21.33 -2.20
CA MET A 723 2.36 20.17 -3.03
C MET A 723 2.67 20.45 -4.51
N ALA A 724 2.30 21.62 -5.02
CA ALA A 724 2.59 22.05 -6.38
C ALA A 724 4.09 22.02 -6.68
N GLY A 725 4.92 22.55 -5.77
CA GLY A 725 6.37 22.50 -5.92
C GLY A 725 6.90 21.08 -6.11
N ASN A 726 6.44 20.13 -5.29
CA ASN A 726 6.86 18.72 -5.43
C ASN A 726 6.42 18.10 -6.76
N LEU A 727 5.21 18.41 -7.24
CA LEU A 727 4.70 17.90 -8.51
C LEU A 727 5.46 18.46 -9.71
N ILE A 728 5.78 19.75 -9.69
CA ILE A 728 6.51 20.40 -10.78
C ILE A 728 7.96 19.87 -10.85
N TYR A 729 8.62 19.70 -9.71
CA TYR A 729 9.94 19.04 -9.68
C TYR A 729 9.86 17.58 -10.14
N LEU A 730 8.87 16.82 -9.67
CA LEU A 730 8.63 15.46 -10.13
C LEU A 730 8.50 15.42 -11.65
N GLY A 731 7.61 16.22 -12.25
CA GLY A 731 7.45 16.30 -13.71
C GLY A 731 8.71 16.73 -14.46
N ALA A 732 9.56 17.58 -13.86
CA ALA A 732 10.86 17.94 -14.43
C ALA A 732 11.83 16.76 -14.48
N TYR A 733 11.74 15.83 -13.52
CA TYR A 733 12.60 14.64 -13.40
C TYR A 733 12.08 13.41 -14.13
N LEU A 734 10.79 13.34 -14.47
CA LEU A 734 10.22 12.27 -15.29
C LEU A 734 10.72 12.33 -16.75
N ALA A 735 10.67 11.19 -17.44
CA ALA A 735 10.91 11.13 -18.88
C ALA A 735 9.91 11.99 -19.65
N ALA A 736 10.33 12.59 -20.77
CA ALA A 736 9.45 13.42 -21.58
C ALA A 736 8.27 12.60 -22.13
N GLY A 737 7.05 13.07 -21.91
CA GLY A 737 5.82 12.39 -22.33
C GLY A 737 4.59 12.85 -21.53
N ASP A 738 3.47 12.16 -21.74
CA ASP A 738 2.17 12.53 -21.17
C ASP A 738 2.16 12.53 -19.63
N GLU A 739 2.85 11.58 -19.00
CA GLU A 739 2.92 11.48 -17.53
C GLU A 739 3.59 12.72 -16.90
N ALA A 740 4.69 13.21 -17.50
CA ALA A 740 5.38 14.42 -17.04
C ALA A 740 4.53 15.69 -17.24
N VAL A 741 3.76 15.75 -18.33
CA VAL A 741 2.83 16.85 -18.60
C VAL A 741 1.69 16.85 -17.56
N ALA A 742 1.06 15.69 -17.35
CA ALA A 742 -0.12 15.57 -16.49
C ALA A 742 0.19 15.91 -15.02
N VAL A 743 1.30 15.41 -14.47
CA VAL A 743 1.73 15.74 -13.10
C VAL A 743 2.09 17.22 -12.95
N THR A 744 2.73 17.83 -13.96
CA THR A 744 3.08 19.26 -13.93
C THR A 744 1.81 20.12 -14.03
N ALA A 745 0.84 19.72 -14.85
CA ALA A 745 -0.45 20.39 -14.98
C ALA A 745 -1.25 20.35 -13.66
N ALA A 746 -1.21 19.23 -12.93
CA ALA A 746 -1.79 19.14 -11.59
C ALA A 746 -1.13 20.13 -10.61
N GLY A 747 0.19 20.31 -10.69
CA GLY A 747 0.92 21.33 -9.93
C GLY A 747 0.49 22.77 -10.29
N VAL A 748 0.32 23.07 -11.57
CA VAL A 748 -0.22 24.38 -12.03
C VAL A 748 -1.61 24.63 -11.44
N GLN A 749 -2.49 23.62 -11.45
CA GLN A 749 -3.85 23.78 -10.92
C GLN A 749 -3.86 24.09 -9.42
N LEU A 750 -3.02 23.42 -8.61
CA LEU A 750 -2.90 23.74 -7.19
C LEU A 750 -2.41 25.17 -6.93
N LEU A 751 -1.52 25.69 -7.77
CA LEU A 751 -1.07 27.08 -7.67
C LEU A 751 -2.13 28.08 -8.14
N ARG A 752 -2.94 27.75 -9.15
CA ARG A 752 -4.11 28.55 -9.53
C ARG A 752 -5.09 28.66 -8.36
N ASP A 753 -5.36 27.56 -7.67
CA ASP A 753 -6.25 27.52 -6.52
C ASP A 753 -5.67 28.33 -5.34
N ALA A 754 -4.37 28.23 -5.07
CA ALA A 754 -3.68 29.03 -4.05
C ALA A 754 -3.73 30.54 -4.35
N VAL A 755 -3.51 30.92 -5.62
CA VAL A 755 -3.62 32.30 -6.09
C VAL A 755 -5.07 32.80 -6.02
N ALA A 756 -6.08 31.97 -6.27
CA ALA A 756 -7.47 32.35 -6.11
C ALA A 756 -7.84 32.60 -4.64
N ALA A 757 -7.26 31.82 -3.72
CA ALA A 757 -7.46 31.98 -2.27
C ALA A 757 -6.73 33.20 -1.70
N GLN A 758 -5.59 33.61 -2.28
CA GLN A 758 -4.81 34.79 -1.88
C GLN A 758 -4.36 35.57 -3.12
N VAL A 759 -5.28 36.39 -3.64
CA VAL A 759 -5.25 37.03 -4.97
C VAL A 759 -4.02 37.90 -5.25
N ASP A 760 -3.31 38.35 -4.20
CA ASP A 760 -2.22 39.33 -4.28
C ASP A 760 -0.88 38.84 -3.69
N SER A 761 -0.71 37.56 -3.36
CA SER A 761 0.55 37.06 -2.79
C SER A 761 1.68 37.02 -3.85
N PRO A 762 2.77 37.80 -3.71
CA PRO A 762 3.85 37.79 -4.69
C PRO A 762 4.55 36.43 -4.81
N ALA A 763 4.60 35.67 -3.71
CA ALA A 763 5.17 34.33 -3.70
C ALA A 763 4.36 33.36 -4.57
N TYR A 764 3.02 33.39 -4.48
CA TYR A 764 2.16 32.50 -5.26
C TYR A 764 2.09 32.90 -6.73
N LEU A 765 2.09 34.20 -7.04
CA LEU A 765 2.15 34.67 -8.44
C LEU A 765 3.49 34.28 -9.09
N ASN A 766 4.61 34.38 -8.36
CA ASN A 766 5.89 33.88 -8.86
C ASN A 766 5.88 32.36 -9.03
N GLY A 767 5.37 31.62 -8.04
CA GLY A 767 5.20 30.17 -8.12
C GLY A 767 4.38 29.74 -9.34
N LEU A 768 3.25 30.41 -9.60
CA LEU A 768 2.41 30.16 -10.78
C LEU A 768 3.16 30.46 -12.09
N SER A 769 3.91 31.56 -12.16
CA SER A 769 4.73 31.86 -13.36
C SER A 769 5.77 30.76 -13.63
N TRP A 770 6.41 30.23 -12.58
CA TRP A 770 7.37 29.14 -12.67
C TRP A 770 6.70 27.83 -13.08
N ALA A 771 5.50 27.55 -12.55
CA ALA A 771 4.73 26.37 -12.91
C ALA A 771 4.30 26.39 -14.39
N LEU A 772 3.80 27.53 -14.89
CA LEU A 772 3.41 27.72 -16.29
C LEU A 772 4.61 27.56 -17.23
N HIS A 773 5.78 28.09 -16.85
CA HIS A 773 7.03 27.86 -17.55
C HIS A 773 7.36 26.37 -17.64
N ASN A 774 7.39 25.65 -16.51
CA ASN A 774 7.71 24.23 -16.53
C ASN A 774 6.71 23.41 -17.35
N LEU A 775 5.40 23.70 -17.23
CA LEU A 775 4.38 23.02 -18.03
C LEU A 775 4.58 23.26 -19.53
N THR A 776 4.85 24.50 -19.94
CA THR A 776 5.17 24.84 -21.34
C THR A 776 6.40 24.08 -21.83
N ALA A 777 7.45 23.99 -20.99
CA ALA A 777 8.66 23.23 -21.31
C ALA A 777 8.39 21.72 -21.42
N ARG A 778 7.47 21.16 -20.61
CA ARG A 778 7.05 19.74 -20.72
C ARG A 778 6.30 19.47 -22.01
N TYR A 779 5.36 20.33 -22.40
CA TYR A 779 4.68 20.24 -23.69
C TYR A 779 5.66 20.30 -24.87
N ASN A 780 6.61 21.23 -24.82
CA ASN A 780 7.66 21.35 -25.83
C ASN A 780 8.54 20.08 -25.90
N SER A 781 9.01 19.58 -24.76
CA SER A 781 9.86 18.37 -24.68
C SER A 781 9.13 17.10 -25.14
N ALA A 782 7.81 17.03 -24.96
CA ALA A 782 6.97 15.93 -25.43
C ALA A 782 6.66 16.02 -26.95
N GLY A 783 7.11 17.07 -27.65
CA GLY A 783 6.78 17.31 -29.05
C GLY A 783 5.32 17.73 -29.28
N ASN A 784 4.59 18.11 -28.23
CA ASN A 784 3.20 18.56 -28.27
C ASN A 784 3.11 20.02 -27.80
N SER A 785 3.79 20.92 -28.50
CA SER A 785 3.85 22.34 -28.15
C SER A 785 2.48 23.04 -28.18
N HIS A 786 1.53 22.56 -28.99
CA HIS A 786 0.14 23.05 -29.01
C HIS A 786 -0.65 22.73 -27.74
N GLY A 787 -0.23 21.74 -26.94
CA GLY A 787 -0.83 21.50 -25.64
C GLY A 787 -0.63 22.66 -24.66
N ALA A 788 0.32 23.56 -24.93
CA ALA A 788 0.58 24.76 -24.13
C ALA A 788 -0.24 26.00 -24.57
N ASP A 789 -1.11 25.88 -25.56
CA ASP A 789 -1.95 26.98 -26.04
C ASP A 789 -2.76 27.59 -24.88
N GLY A 790 -2.72 28.92 -24.75
CA GLY A 790 -3.37 29.68 -23.68
C GLY A 790 -2.52 29.93 -22.42
N LEU A 791 -1.48 29.13 -22.16
CA LEU A 791 -0.63 29.30 -20.97
C LEU A 791 0.18 30.59 -21.02
N GLY A 792 0.58 31.04 -22.21
CA GLY A 792 1.29 32.30 -22.41
C GLY A 792 0.42 33.50 -22.11
N TYR A 793 -0.84 33.49 -22.57
CA TYR A 793 -1.79 34.56 -22.26
C TYR A 793 -2.10 34.66 -20.76
N GLU A 794 -2.24 33.52 -20.07
CA GLU A 794 -2.40 33.50 -18.61
C GLU A 794 -1.18 34.10 -17.91
N ALA A 795 0.03 33.65 -18.30
CA ALA A 795 1.26 34.12 -17.69
C ALA A 795 1.46 35.64 -17.89
N ALA A 796 1.15 36.16 -19.08
CA ALA A 796 1.27 37.58 -19.42
C ALA A 796 0.45 38.51 -18.53
N GLN A 797 -0.64 38.02 -17.92
CA GLN A 797 -1.49 38.81 -17.02
C GLN A 797 -0.97 38.86 -15.57
N LEU A 798 -0.06 37.96 -15.18
CA LEU A 798 0.42 37.88 -13.79
C LEU A 798 1.07 39.19 -13.29
N PRO A 799 1.89 39.92 -14.07
CA PRO A 799 2.47 41.19 -13.61
C PRO A 799 1.43 42.28 -13.31
N GLU A 800 0.24 42.22 -13.91
CA GLU A 800 -0.82 43.22 -13.71
C GLU A 800 -1.61 42.97 -12.42
N ARG A 801 -1.50 41.77 -11.85
CA ARG A 801 -2.24 41.37 -10.65
C ARG A 801 -1.64 41.88 -9.33
N PHE A 802 -0.51 42.57 -9.38
CA PHE A 802 0.07 43.19 -8.19
C PHE A 802 -0.72 44.43 -7.78
N THR A 803 -1.41 44.40 -6.64
CA THR A 803 -2.11 45.57 -6.08
C THR A 803 -1.43 46.15 -4.82
N ALA A 804 -1.63 47.47 -4.59
CA ALA A 804 -1.28 48.34 -3.45
C ALA A 804 0.17 48.37 -2.89
N THR A 805 0.90 47.25 -2.86
CA THR A 805 2.30 47.15 -2.45
C THR A 805 3.10 46.54 -3.59
N GLU A 806 4.09 47.27 -4.09
CA GLU A 806 4.94 46.75 -5.15
C GLU A 806 5.71 45.52 -4.66
N PRO A 807 5.65 44.38 -5.39
CA PRO A 807 6.45 43.22 -5.05
C PRO A 807 7.94 43.53 -5.18
N PRO A 808 8.79 42.85 -4.38
CA PRO A 808 10.24 42.97 -4.47
C PRO A 808 10.79 42.78 -5.90
N ALA A 809 11.87 43.50 -6.21
CA ALA A 809 12.44 43.55 -7.56
C ALA A 809 12.95 42.18 -8.05
N ASP A 810 13.42 41.32 -7.15
CA ASP A 810 13.80 39.93 -7.40
C ASP A 810 12.61 39.06 -7.81
N VAL A 811 11.45 39.23 -7.17
CA VAL A 811 10.21 38.52 -7.54
C VAL A 811 9.75 38.92 -8.94
N ARG A 812 9.77 40.22 -9.26
CA ARG A 812 9.45 40.73 -10.61
C ARG A 812 10.42 40.19 -11.65
N SER A 813 11.71 40.16 -11.33
CA SER A 813 12.75 39.62 -12.22
C SER A 813 12.53 38.14 -12.50
N SER A 814 12.20 37.35 -11.47
CA SER A 814 11.89 35.92 -11.61
C SER A 814 10.68 35.69 -12.52
N ILE A 815 9.60 36.43 -12.32
CA ILE A 815 8.41 36.36 -13.20
C ILE A 815 8.77 36.74 -14.63
N ALA A 816 9.47 37.85 -14.83
CA ALA A 816 9.88 38.28 -16.17
C ALA A 816 10.72 37.21 -16.87
N SER A 817 11.69 36.60 -16.19
CA SER A 817 12.47 35.48 -16.73
C SER A 817 11.58 34.31 -17.16
N ASN A 818 10.63 33.89 -16.32
CA ASN A 818 9.69 32.82 -16.66
C ASN A 818 8.84 33.17 -17.89
N LEU A 819 8.37 34.42 -18.04
CA LEU A 819 7.61 34.86 -19.21
C LEU A 819 8.41 34.75 -20.51
N ILE A 820 9.69 35.14 -20.48
CA ILE A 820 10.56 35.01 -21.65
C ILE A 820 10.79 33.53 -22.00
N TYR A 821 11.00 32.65 -21.01
CA TYR A 821 11.11 31.21 -21.25
C TYR A 821 9.82 30.59 -21.81
N ILE A 822 8.65 30.98 -21.30
CA ILE A 822 7.36 30.54 -21.85
C ILE A 822 7.26 30.91 -23.33
N GLY A 823 7.55 32.16 -23.68
CA GLY A 823 7.58 32.60 -25.08
C GLY A 823 8.55 31.79 -25.94
N ALA A 824 9.72 31.43 -25.39
CA ALA A 824 10.72 30.62 -26.09
C ALA A 824 10.23 29.19 -26.40
N TYR A 825 9.48 28.57 -25.49
CA TYR A 825 8.99 27.18 -25.64
C TYR A 825 7.67 27.04 -26.41
N LEU A 826 6.88 28.11 -26.50
CA LEU A 826 5.63 28.14 -27.27
C LEU A 826 5.87 28.04 -28.79
N PRO A 827 4.90 27.52 -29.57
CA PRO A 827 4.92 27.63 -31.02
C PRO A 827 5.07 29.08 -31.48
N ALA A 828 5.72 29.28 -32.63
CA ALA A 828 5.82 30.60 -33.23
C ALA A 828 4.43 31.15 -33.56
N GLY A 829 4.09 32.30 -32.99
CA GLY A 829 2.76 32.90 -33.11
C GLY A 829 2.57 34.10 -32.19
N GLN A 830 1.35 34.65 -32.21
CA GLN A 830 1.03 35.86 -31.46
C GLN A 830 1.12 35.67 -29.94
N GLU A 831 0.72 34.50 -29.43
CA GLU A 831 0.79 34.21 -27.98
C GLU A 831 2.23 34.26 -27.45
N ALA A 832 3.17 33.67 -28.18
CA ALA A 832 4.59 33.69 -27.83
C ALA A 832 5.15 35.12 -27.86
N VAL A 833 4.66 35.98 -28.77
CA VAL A 833 5.01 37.40 -28.81
C VAL A 833 4.45 38.10 -27.57
N ASP A 834 3.15 37.97 -27.28
CA ASP A 834 2.47 38.72 -26.23
C ASP A 834 3.04 38.44 -24.83
N VAL A 835 3.32 37.17 -24.51
CA VAL A 835 3.95 36.80 -23.22
C VAL A 835 5.36 37.37 -23.09
N THR A 836 6.11 37.41 -24.21
CA THR A 836 7.47 37.97 -24.23
C THR A 836 7.44 39.49 -24.11
N VAL A 837 6.46 40.16 -24.71
CA VAL A 837 6.21 41.61 -24.54
C VAL A 837 5.97 41.94 -23.07
N ALA A 838 5.15 41.15 -22.36
CA ALA A 838 4.92 41.34 -20.93
C ALA A 838 6.21 41.20 -20.12
N GLY A 839 7.06 40.20 -20.40
CA GLY A 839 8.36 40.04 -19.76
C GLY A 839 9.32 41.22 -20.01
N VAL A 840 9.40 41.70 -21.26
CA VAL A 840 10.19 42.89 -21.63
C VAL A 840 9.70 44.14 -20.90
N ALA A 841 8.38 44.33 -20.77
CA ALA A 841 7.82 45.47 -20.06
C ALA A 841 8.27 45.50 -18.58
N VAL A 842 8.33 44.33 -17.92
CA VAL A 842 8.83 44.23 -16.54
C VAL A 842 10.32 44.54 -16.47
N TYR A 843 11.14 44.02 -17.39
CA TYR A 843 12.58 44.34 -17.39
C TYR A 843 12.87 45.81 -17.73
N ARG A 844 12.08 46.45 -18.61
CA ARG A 844 12.13 47.90 -18.84
C ARG A 844 11.87 48.67 -17.55
N TYR A 845 10.84 48.27 -16.79
CA TYR A 845 10.54 48.86 -15.49
C TYR A 845 11.71 48.70 -14.50
N LEU A 846 12.22 47.48 -14.30
CA LEU A 846 13.32 47.20 -13.38
C LEU A 846 14.60 47.95 -13.74
N ASN A 847 14.96 47.99 -15.02
CA ASN A 847 16.12 48.70 -15.52
C ASN A 847 16.01 50.23 -15.35
N ALA A 848 14.79 50.78 -15.38
CA ALA A 848 14.53 52.20 -15.14
C ALA A 848 14.49 52.54 -13.63
N ALA A 849 13.87 51.68 -12.81
CA ALA A 849 13.75 51.87 -11.36
C ALA A 849 15.08 51.66 -10.60
N HIS A 850 15.98 50.85 -11.14
CA HIS A 850 17.28 50.53 -10.55
C HIS A 850 18.42 50.87 -11.51
N PRO A 851 18.68 52.18 -11.74
CA PRO A 851 19.54 52.62 -12.81
C PRO A 851 21.00 52.17 -12.69
N ASP A 852 21.43 51.83 -11.48
CA ASP A 852 22.81 51.44 -11.15
C ASP A 852 23.01 49.91 -11.13
N ASN A 853 21.99 49.12 -11.45
CA ASN A 853 22.07 47.66 -11.41
C ASN A 853 22.31 47.05 -12.80
N ALA A 854 23.55 46.60 -13.05
CA ALA A 854 23.94 46.00 -14.32
C ALA A 854 23.20 44.69 -14.66
N ALA A 855 22.66 43.96 -13.68
CA ALA A 855 21.95 42.70 -13.94
C ALA A 855 20.61 42.91 -14.66
N TYR A 856 19.91 44.02 -14.37
CA TYR A 856 18.66 44.35 -15.07
C TYR A 856 18.92 44.90 -16.48
N LEU A 857 20.08 45.51 -16.71
CA LEU A 857 20.52 45.91 -18.05
C LEU A 857 20.75 44.67 -18.92
N ASP A 858 21.47 43.68 -18.39
CA ASP A 858 21.70 42.40 -19.05
C ASP A 858 20.39 41.68 -19.37
N SER A 859 19.54 41.51 -18.36
CA SER A 859 18.24 40.84 -18.49
C SER A 859 17.33 41.53 -19.51
N LEU A 860 17.34 42.86 -19.60
CA LEU A 860 16.61 43.60 -20.62
C LEU A 860 17.17 43.33 -22.02
N SER A 861 18.49 43.27 -22.19
CA SER A 861 19.11 42.95 -23.49
C SER A 861 18.70 41.55 -23.97
N TRP A 862 18.71 40.57 -23.07
CA TRP A 862 18.27 39.20 -23.35
C TRP A 862 16.77 39.13 -23.68
N ALA A 863 15.95 39.87 -22.96
CA ALA A 863 14.51 39.91 -23.21
C ALA A 863 14.18 40.56 -24.58
N LEU A 864 14.88 41.63 -24.97
CA LEU A 864 14.73 42.27 -26.29
C LEU A 864 15.16 41.34 -27.43
N HIS A 865 16.25 40.59 -27.24
CA HIS A 865 16.67 39.54 -28.17
C HIS A 865 15.53 38.52 -28.36
N ASN A 866 15.03 37.92 -27.28
CA ASN A 866 13.97 36.93 -27.37
C ASN A 866 12.70 37.50 -28.03
N LEU A 867 12.28 38.72 -27.68
CA LEU A 867 11.12 39.37 -28.29
C LEU A 867 11.30 39.54 -29.80
N THR A 868 12.48 39.98 -30.23
CA THR A 868 12.80 40.13 -31.66
C THR A 868 12.74 38.77 -32.37
N ALA A 869 13.28 37.72 -31.75
CA ALA A 869 13.20 36.35 -32.28
C ALA A 869 11.75 35.84 -32.37
N ARG A 870 10.88 36.16 -31.40
CA ARG A 870 9.45 35.80 -31.45
C ARG A 870 8.70 36.53 -32.55
N HIS A 871 8.94 37.84 -32.73
CA HIS A 871 8.37 38.60 -33.85
C HIS A 871 8.82 38.03 -35.21
N ASN A 872 10.10 37.68 -35.33
CA ASN A 872 10.64 37.05 -36.54
C ASN A 872 9.94 35.71 -36.83
N GLY A 873 9.88 34.81 -35.84
CA GLY A 873 9.23 33.51 -35.99
C GLY A 873 7.73 33.61 -36.31
N ALA A 874 7.03 34.62 -35.77
CA ALA A 874 5.63 34.89 -36.07
C ALA A 874 5.41 35.57 -37.44
N GLY A 875 6.47 35.90 -38.18
CA GLY A 875 6.37 36.64 -39.44
C GLY A 875 5.86 38.08 -39.27
N ASN A 876 6.10 38.70 -38.11
CA ASN A 876 5.65 40.05 -37.75
C ASN A 876 6.84 41.04 -37.67
N PRO A 877 7.46 41.42 -38.80
CA PRO A 877 8.60 42.34 -38.80
C PRO A 877 8.24 43.75 -38.33
N GLN A 878 6.98 44.16 -38.48
CA GLN A 878 6.50 45.48 -38.02
C GLN A 878 6.47 45.57 -36.50
N GLY A 879 6.14 44.47 -35.80
CA GLY A 879 6.17 44.40 -34.35
C GLY A 879 7.59 44.48 -33.75
N ALA A 880 8.61 44.08 -34.52
CA ALA A 880 10.00 44.19 -34.10
C ALA A 880 10.61 45.59 -34.33
N ALA A 881 9.92 46.47 -35.06
CA ALA A 881 10.42 47.80 -35.37
C ALA A 881 10.64 48.64 -34.10
N GLY A 882 11.80 49.28 -33.99
CA GLY A 882 12.20 50.09 -32.83
C GLY A 882 12.88 49.32 -31.70
N LEU A 883 12.78 47.97 -31.67
CA LEU A 883 13.47 47.17 -30.65
C LEU A 883 14.99 47.21 -30.81
N GLY A 884 15.49 47.29 -32.04
CA GLY A 884 16.93 47.43 -32.32
C GLY A 884 17.46 48.78 -31.87
N HIS A 885 16.70 49.87 -32.11
CA HIS A 885 17.07 51.20 -31.62
C HIS A 885 17.11 51.28 -30.10
N GLU A 886 16.20 50.62 -29.39
CA GLU A 886 16.24 50.54 -27.93
C GLU A 886 17.46 49.74 -27.45
N ALA A 887 17.67 48.55 -28.03
CA ALA A 887 18.78 47.68 -27.66
C ALA A 887 20.15 48.38 -27.89
N ALA A 888 20.32 49.09 -29.00
CA ALA A 888 21.56 49.80 -29.36
C ALA A 888 21.97 50.89 -28.35
N ARG A 889 21.05 51.39 -27.51
CA ARG A 889 21.32 52.40 -26.47
C ARG A 889 21.73 51.80 -25.12
N LEU A 890 21.52 50.49 -24.91
CA LEU A 890 21.88 49.85 -23.64
C LEU A 890 23.37 50.03 -23.27
N PRO A 891 24.35 49.96 -24.20
CA PRO A 891 25.76 50.20 -23.89
C PRO A 891 26.07 51.57 -23.27
N GLU A 892 25.26 52.61 -23.56
CA GLU A 892 25.46 53.96 -23.00
C GLU A 892 25.37 53.95 -21.46
N ARG A 893 24.74 52.94 -20.88
CA ARG A 893 24.53 52.79 -19.44
C ARG A 893 25.63 52.03 -18.71
N PHE A 894 26.59 51.41 -19.42
CA PHE A 894 27.65 50.61 -18.78
C PHE A 894 28.43 51.37 -17.72
N VAL A 895 28.70 52.66 -17.97
CA VAL A 895 29.43 53.52 -17.02
C VAL A 895 28.59 53.76 -15.76
N THR A 896 27.32 54.12 -15.93
CA THR A 896 26.41 54.38 -14.80
C THR A 896 26.14 53.14 -13.95
N THR A 897 26.05 51.96 -14.57
CA THR A 897 25.80 50.70 -13.85
C THR A 897 27.06 50.04 -13.30
N GLY A 898 28.25 50.52 -13.65
CA GLY A 898 29.51 49.82 -13.38
C GLY A 898 29.55 48.41 -13.97
N ALA A 899 29.04 48.21 -15.19
CA ALA A 899 28.88 46.88 -15.78
C ALA A 899 30.21 46.14 -15.92
N ALA A 900 30.27 44.94 -15.34
CA ALA A 900 31.42 44.05 -15.46
C ALA A 900 31.61 43.55 -16.90
N GLU A 901 32.80 43.04 -17.21
CA GLU A 901 33.17 42.57 -18.56
C GLU A 901 32.24 41.50 -19.11
N ASN A 902 31.83 40.54 -18.28
CA ASN A 902 30.89 39.49 -18.67
C ASN A 902 29.52 40.07 -19.05
N VAL A 903 28.97 40.98 -18.24
CA VAL A 903 27.69 41.66 -18.55
C VAL A 903 27.78 42.44 -19.86
N ARG A 904 28.89 43.15 -20.09
CA ARG A 904 29.11 43.88 -21.35
C ARG A 904 29.14 42.92 -22.55
N ALA A 905 29.78 41.77 -22.40
CA ALA A 905 29.84 40.74 -23.43
C ALA A 905 28.47 40.10 -23.71
N ASP A 906 27.69 39.81 -22.68
CA ASP A 906 26.33 39.24 -22.80
C ASP A 906 25.39 40.22 -23.51
N VAL A 907 25.42 41.50 -23.13
CA VAL A 907 24.68 42.56 -23.82
C VAL A 907 25.10 42.64 -25.28
N ALA A 908 26.40 42.68 -25.58
CA ALA A 908 26.90 42.75 -26.96
C ALA A 908 26.42 41.56 -27.82
N SER A 909 26.44 40.35 -27.26
CA SER A 909 25.92 39.14 -27.92
C SER A 909 24.44 39.30 -28.27
N ASN A 910 23.63 39.73 -27.29
CA ASN A 910 22.21 39.94 -27.48
C ASN A 910 21.91 41.02 -28.55
N LEU A 911 22.71 42.09 -28.64
CA LEU A 911 22.56 43.11 -29.69
C LEU A 911 22.76 42.53 -31.10
N VAL A 912 23.77 41.68 -31.26
CA VAL A 912 24.03 41.02 -32.55
C VAL A 912 22.86 40.11 -32.92
N TYR A 913 22.33 39.33 -31.97
CA TYR A 913 21.14 38.50 -32.21
C TYR A 913 19.89 39.32 -32.54
N VAL A 914 19.65 40.46 -31.85
CA VAL A 914 18.55 41.38 -32.20
C VAL A 914 18.68 41.80 -33.66
N GLY A 915 19.86 42.23 -34.10
CA GLY A 915 20.08 42.61 -35.49
C GLY A 915 19.85 41.46 -36.48
N ALA A 916 20.24 40.24 -36.12
CA ALA A 916 20.04 39.05 -36.96
C ALA A 916 18.55 38.69 -37.16
N TYR A 917 17.70 38.93 -36.16
CA TYR A 917 16.26 38.64 -36.23
C TYR A 917 15.42 39.79 -36.81
N LEU A 918 15.96 41.01 -36.89
CA LEU A 918 15.28 42.15 -37.50
C LEU A 918 15.16 42.02 -39.02
N ALA A 919 14.16 42.72 -39.58
CA ALA A 919 14.07 42.90 -41.02
C ALA A 919 15.30 43.63 -41.55
N ALA A 920 15.72 43.27 -42.76
CA ALA A 920 16.88 43.89 -43.39
C ALA A 920 16.65 45.41 -43.57
N GLY A 921 17.58 46.22 -43.04
CA GLY A 921 17.46 47.67 -43.02
C GLY A 921 18.44 48.32 -42.05
N GLN A 922 18.38 49.66 -41.95
CA GLN A 922 19.33 50.45 -41.16
C GLN A 922 19.28 50.11 -39.66
N GLU A 923 18.09 49.85 -39.11
CA GLU A 923 17.95 49.50 -37.69
C GLU A 923 18.73 48.23 -37.32
N ALA A 924 18.67 47.19 -38.18
CA ALA A 924 19.43 45.96 -37.99
C ALA A 924 20.94 46.20 -38.05
N VAL A 925 21.39 47.10 -38.93
CA VAL A 925 22.79 47.52 -39.03
C VAL A 925 23.22 48.24 -37.74
N ASP A 926 22.44 49.22 -37.29
CA ASP A 926 22.79 50.07 -36.14
C ASP A 926 22.96 49.25 -34.85
N VAL A 927 22.03 48.33 -34.57
CA VAL A 927 22.11 47.50 -33.35
C VAL A 927 23.26 46.49 -33.40
N THR A 928 23.52 45.87 -34.56
CA THR A 928 24.67 44.98 -34.71
C THR A 928 25.99 45.76 -34.62
N ALA A 929 26.05 46.98 -35.16
CA ALA A 929 27.22 47.86 -35.05
C ALA A 929 27.49 48.26 -33.60
N ALA A 930 26.46 48.50 -32.80
CA ALA A 930 26.60 48.74 -31.37
C ALA A 930 27.20 47.52 -30.64
N GLY A 931 26.75 46.30 -30.95
CA GLY A 931 27.36 45.07 -30.41
C GLY A 931 28.83 44.91 -30.80
N VAL A 932 29.18 45.17 -32.07
CA VAL A 932 30.57 45.18 -32.56
C VAL A 932 31.41 46.21 -31.80
N ALA A 933 30.90 47.42 -31.56
CA ALA A 933 31.62 48.45 -30.82
C ALA A 933 31.97 47.99 -29.39
N VAL A 934 31.04 47.34 -28.69
CA VAL A 934 31.30 46.79 -27.35
C VAL A 934 32.35 45.67 -27.39
N TYR A 935 32.29 44.76 -28.37
CA TYR A 935 33.31 43.73 -28.53
C TYR A 935 34.68 44.30 -28.92
N ARG A 936 34.75 45.38 -29.70
CA ARG A 936 36.01 46.11 -29.96
C ARG A 936 36.60 46.66 -28.67
N ASP A 937 35.78 47.30 -27.83
CA ASP A 937 36.23 47.83 -26.55
C ASP A 937 36.72 46.72 -25.60
N LEU A 938 36.00 45.59 -25.54
CA LEU A 938 36.39 44.42 -24.75
C LEU A 938 37.69 43.80 -25.27
N HIS A 939 37.83 43.62 -26.58
CA HIS A 939 39.07 43.09 -27.17
C HIS A 939 40.25 44.05 -26.96
N ALA A 940 40.05 45.36 -27.09
CA ALA A 940 41.09 46.35 -26.82
C ALA A 940 41.54 46.37 -25.35
N ALA A 941 40.61 46.17 -24.41
CA ALA A 941 40.91 46.07 -22.98
C ALA A 941 41.54 44.72 -22.60
N PHE A 942 41.20 43.64 -23.32
CA PHE A 942 41.66 42.27 -23.07
C PHE A 942 42.17 41.61 -24.36
N PRO A 943 43.32 42.09 -24.90
CA PRO A 943 43.83 41.64 -26.19
C PRO A 943 44.16 40.14 -26.22
N ASP A 944 44.50 39.55 -25.08
CA ASP A 944 44.84 38.14 -24.93
C ASP A 944 43.61 37.23 -24.68
N ASN A 945 42.41 37.79 -24.52
CA ASN A 945 41.19 37.00 -24.31
C ASN A 945 40.58 36.58 -25.66
N PHE A 946 40.92 35.36 -26.09
CA PHE A 946 40.48 34.81 -27.36
C PHE A 946 38.96 34.71 -27.51
N ALA A 947 38.19 34.59 -26.41
CA ALA A 947 36.73 34.54 -26.50
C ALA A 947 36.13 35.87 -26.99
N TYR A 948 36.71 37.02 -26.61
CA TYR A 948 36.26 38.32 -27.10
C TYR A 948 36.69 38.59 -28.53
N LEU A 949 37.85 38.07 -28.96
CA LEU A 949 38.30 38.13 -30.35
C LEU A 949 37.37 37.30 -31.25
N ASP A 950 37.06 36.07 -30.85
CA ASP A 950 36.12 35.20 -31.57
C ASP A 950 34.72 35.84 -31.65
N SER A 951 34.21 36.35 -30.53
CA SER A 951 32.92 37.05 -30.49
C SER A 951 32.90 38.31 -31.36
N LEU A 952 34.01 39.07 -31.42
CA LEU A 952 34.16 40.22 -32.31
C LEU A 952 34.12 39.80 -33.78
N SER A 953 34.81 38.70 -34.14
CA SER A 953 34.79 38.14 -35.50
C SER A 953 33.38 37.73 -35.92
N TRP A 954 32.67 37.01 -35.05
CA TRP A 954 31.26 36.66 -35.27
C TRP A 954 30.35 37.90 -35.40
N ALA A 955 30.55 38.92 -34.56
CA ALA A 955 29.78 40.15 -34.63
C ALA A 955 30.05 40.93 -35.93
N LEU A 956 31.30 40.97 -36.40
CA LEU A 956 31.69 41.58 -37.69
C LEU A 956 31.05 40.85 -38.87
N HIS A 957 31.06 39.52 -38.89
CA HIS A 957 30.32 38.72 -39.86
C HIS A 957 28.85 39.16 -39.90
N ASN A 958 28.17 39.16 -38.75
CA ASN A 958 26.76 39.54 -38.71
C ASN A 958 26.55 40.98 -39.20
N LEU A 959 27.43 41.92 -38.85
CA LEU A 959 27.34 43.31 -39.29
C LEU A 959 27.44 43.45 -40.81
N VAL A 960 28.41 42.76 -41.44
CA VAL A 960 28.57 42.74 -42.90
C VAL A 960 27.34 42.14 -43.56
N ALA A 961 26.79 41.06 -42.99
CA ALA A 961 25.54 40.47 -43.47
C ALA A 961 24.34 41.45 -43.37
N ARG A 962 24.28 42.29 -42.32
CA ARG A 962 23.24 43.32 -42.17
C ARG A 962 23.38 44.44 -43.20
N TYR A 963 24.60 44.93 -43.45
CA TYR A 963 24.88 45.92 -44.49
C TYR A 963 24.48 45.42 -45.89
N ASN A 964 24.84 44.18 -46.21
CA ASN A 964 24.46 43.53 -47.45
C ASN A 964 22.93 43.43 -47.58
N GLY A 965 22.26 42.90 -46.56
CA GLY A 965 20.80 42.76 -46.54
C GLY A 965 20.06 44.09 -46.65
N ALA A 966 20.59 45.17 -46.06
CA ALA A 966 20.01 46.51 -46.13
C ALA A 966 20.19 47.18 -47.51
N GLY A 967 20.86 46.54 -48.47
CA GLY A 967 21.16 47.11 -49.78
C GLY A 967 22.23 48.20 -49.74
N ASN A 968 23.00 48.29 -48.65
CA ASN A 968 24.13 49.20 -48.49
C ASN A 968 25.42 48.42 -48.22
N PRO A 969 25.87 47.57 -49.17
CA PRO A 969 27.02 46.71 -48.94
C PRO A 969 28.34 47.50 -48.82
N HIS A 970 28.41 48.73 -49.34
CA HIS A 970 29.56 49.64 -49.15
C HIS A 970 29.66 50.22 -47.73
N GLY A 971 28.60 50.13 -46.92
CA GLY A 971 28.69 50.44 -45.49
C GLY A 971 29.59 49.47 -44.72
N ALA A 972 29.91 48.31 -45.32
CA ALA A 972 30.83 47.32 -44.77
C ALA A 972 32.28 47.45 -45.26
N ASP A 973 32.60 48.46 -46.08
CA ASP A 973 33.96 48.69 -46.59
C ASP A 973 34.94 48.82 -45.42
N GLY A 974 36.04 48.05 -45.47
CA GLY A 974 37.06 47.98 -44.43
C GLY A 974 36.82 46.95 -43.32
N LEU A 975 35.59 46.44 -43.15
CA LEU A 975 35.28 45.44 -42.11
C LEU A 975 35.86 44.05 -42.44
N GLY A 976 36.03 43.71 -43.71
CA GLY A 976 36.70 42.48 -44.14
C GLY A 976 38.19 42.50 -43.80
N TYR A 977 38.83 43.64 -44.02
CA TYR A 977 40.22 43.84 -43.62
C TYR A 977 40.40 43.79 -42.10
N GLU A 978 39.48 44.39 -41.34
CA GLU A 978 39.49 44.29 -39.88
C GLU A 978 39.34 42.85 -39.41
N ALA A 979 38.37 42.10 -39.95
CA ALA A 979 38.16 40.70 -39.60
C ALA A 979 39.41 39.84 -39.90
N ALA A 980 40.04 40.04 -41.07
CA ALA A 980 41.28 39.35 -41.43
C ALA A 980 42.47 39.73 -40.52
N GLN A 981 42.56 40.98 -40.05
CA GLN A 981 43.59 41.40 -39.10
C GLN A 981 43.40 40.77 -37.72
N LEU A 982 42.16 40.68 -37.24
CA LEU A 982 41.84 40.00 -35.97
C LEU A 982 42.22 38.51 -36.03
N ALA A 983 41.97 37.88 -37.18
CA ALA A 983 42.34 36.50 -37.43
C ALA A 983 43.85 36.24 -37.30
N ALA A 984 44.70 37.19 -37.72
CA ALA A 984 46.16 37.06 -37.59
C ALA A 984 46.63 36.98 -36.12
N GLY A 985 45.82 37.43 -35.15
CA GLY A 985 46.09 37.33 -33.71
C GLY A 985 45.82 35.95 -33.08
N LEU A 986 45.20 35.01 -33.81
CA LEU A 986 44.76 33.71 -33.28
C LEU A 986 45.77 32.56 -33.43
N THR A 987 47.03 32.83 -33.77
CA THR A 987 48.05 31.80 -34.05
C THR A 987 48.30 30.80 -32.92
N HIS A 988 47.89 31.14 -31.68
CA HIS A 988 48.02 30.29 -30.49
C HIS A 988 46.68 29.89 -29.84
N ALA A 989 45.54 30.19 -30.47
CA ALA A 989 44.23 29.81 -29.96
C ALA A 989 43.91 28.32 -30.18
N GLU A 990 42.94 27.79 -29.44
CA GLU A 990 42.47 26.41 -29.63
C GLU A 990 41.89 26.19 -31.03
N ALA A 991 41.96 24.95 -31.53
CA ALA A 991 41.58 24.60 -32.89
C ALA A 991 40.13 25.02 -33.23
N LYS A 992 39.21 24.83 -32.27
CA LYS A 992 37.81 25.20 -32.44
C LYS A 992 37.62 26.71 -32.66
N ALA A 993 38.22 27.55 -31.83
CA ALA A 993 38.11 29.01 -31.97
C ALA A 993 38.71 29.49 -33.31
N ARG A 994 39.83 28.89 -33.74
CA ARG A 994 40.41 29.16 -35.07
C ARG A 994 39.48 28.74 -36.20
N ALA A 995 38.78 27.61 -36.06
CA ALA A 995 37.82 27.13 -37.05
C ALA A 995 36.56 28.02 -37.12
N ASP A 996 36.05 28.46 -35.97
CA ASP A 996 34.90 29.37 -35.87
C ASP A 996 35.21 30.73 -36.52
N VAL A 997 36.38 31.32 -36.22
CA VAL A 997 36.83 32.55 -36.87
C VAL A 997 37.09 32.35 -38.37
N ALA A 998 37.72 31.25 -38.78
CA ALA A 998 37.90 30.93 -40.19
C ALA A 998 36.55 30.90 -40.93
N SER A 999 35.52 30.30 -40.33
CA SER A 999 34.17 30.28 -40.88
C SER A 999 33.57 31.69 -41.01
N ASN A 1000 33.70 32.51 -39.96
CA ASN A 1000 33.21 33.88 -39.96
C ASN A 1000 33.86 34.73 -41.07
N LEU A 1001 35.17 34.56 -41.34
CA LEU A 1001 35.86 35.26 -42.44
C LEU A 1001 35.29 34.90 -43.82
N ILE A 1002 34.98 33.62 -44.04
CA ILE A 1002 34.37 33.18 -45.29
C ILE A 1002 32.99 33.80 -45.45
N TYR A 1003 32.19 33.87 -44.38
CA TYR A 1003 30.90 34.55 -44.44
C TYR A 1003 31.03 36.06 -44.68
N VAL A 1004 31.98 36.73 -44.02
CA VAL A 1004 32.28 38.15 -44.27
C VAL A 1004 32.56 38.38 -45.76
N GLY A 1005 33.48 37.61 -46.35
CA GLY A 1005 33.80 37.72 -47.78
C GLY A 1005 32.60 37.43 -48.69
N ALA A 1006 31.76 36.46 -48.31
CA ALA A 1006 30.55 36.13 -49.08
C ALA A 1006 29.51 37.27 -49.11
N TYR A 1007 29.41 38.06 -48.05
CA TYR A 1007 28.47 39.18 -47.93
C TYR A 1007 29.02 40.53 -48.40
N LEU A 1008 30.33 40.70 -48.53
CA LEU A 1008 30.93 41.93 -49.07
C LEU A 1008 30.63 42.11 -50.58
N PRO A 1009 30.65 43.37 -51.09
CA PRO A 1009 30.66 43.63 -52.52
C PRO A 1009 31.81 42.87 -53.23
N ALA A 1010 31.59 42.45 -54.47
CA ALA A 1010 32.65 41.85 -55.28
C ALA A 1010 33.79 42.86 -55.48
N GLY A 1011 34.98 42.52 -54.97
CA GLY A 1011 36.17 43.37 -54.99
C GLY A 1011 37.32 42.72 -54.22
N GLN A 1012 38.47 43.41 -54.17
CA GLN A 1012 39.70 42.92 -53.55
C GLN A 1012 39.49 42.52 -52.07
N GLU A 1013 38.80 43.37 -51.30
CA GLU A 1013 38.59 43.11 -49.88
C GLU A 1013 37.84 41.78 -49.62
N ALA A 1014 36.83 41.47 -50.44
CA ALA A 1014 36.09 40.22 -50.34
C ALA A 1014 36.96 38.99 -50.68
N VAL A 1015 37.89 39.13 -51.62
CA VAL A 1015 38.87 38.09 -51.95
C VAL A 1015 39.85 37.90 -50.80
N ASP A 1016 40.45 38.99 -50.32
CA ASP A 1016 41.50 38.98 -49.29
C ASP A 1016 41.01 38.36 -47.97
N VAL A 1017 39.81 38.74 -47.50
CA VAL A 1017 39.24 38.17 -46.26
C VAL A 1017 38.87 36.69 -46.42
N THR A 1018 38.39 36.30 -47.60
CA THR A 1018 38.06 34.89 -47.87
C THR A 1018 39.33 34.05 -47.95
N GLU A 1019 40.40 34.59 -48.55
CA GLU A 1019 41.71 33.95 -48.61
C GLU A 1019 42.29 33.76 -47.21
N ALA A 1020 42.16 34.75 -46.31
CA ALA A 1020 42.58 34.62 -44.91
C ALA A 1020 41.86 33.44 -44.20
N GLY A 1021 40.56 33.26 -44.43
CA GLY A 1021 39.80 32.10 -43.93
C GLY A 1021 40.27 30.77 -44.51
N VAL A 1022 40.59 30.72 -45.82
CA VAL A 1022 41.18 29.54 -46.46
C VAL A 1022 42.54 29.19 -45.84
N VAL A 1023 43.42 30.18 -45.64
CA VAL A 1023 44.74 29.99 -45.03
C VAL A 1023 44.61 29.42 -43.62
N MET A 1024 43.63 29.89 -42.83
CA MET A 1024 43.35 29.32 -41.51
C MET A 1024 42.89 27.87 -41.57
N TYR A 1025 41.95 27.53 -42.46
CA TYR A 1025 41.53 26.14 -42.62
C TYR A 1025 42.67 25.25 -43.16
N GLN A 1026 43.55 25.77 -44.02
CA GLN A 1026 44.77 25.05 -44.46
C GLN A 1026 45.69 24.76 -43.28
N ALA A 1027 45.90 25.74 -42.38
CA ALA A 1027 46.69 25.55 -41.19
C ALA A 1027 46.05 24.49 -40.26
N LEU A 1028 44.73 24.53 -40.05
CA LEU A 1028 44.00 23.54 -39.25
C LEU A 1028 44.07 22.13 -39.84
N VAL A 1029 43.92 21.97 -41.15
CA VAL A 1029 44.08 20.66 -41.81
C VAL A 1029 45.53 20.17 -41.76
N THR A 1030 46.50 21.08 -41.80
CA THR A 1030 47.93 20.72 -41.67
C THR A 1030 48.26 20.27 -40.24
N GLU A 1031 47.71 20.94 -39.24
CA GLU A 1031 47.89 20.62 -37.82
C GLU A 1031 47.09 19.36 -37.41
N PHE A 1032 45.90 19.14 -38.00
CA PHE A 1032 44.99 18.04 -37.72
C PHE A 1032 44.58 17.28 -39.00
N PRO A 1033 45.50 16.53 -39.65
CA PRO A 1033 45.30 15.94 -40.98
C PRO A 1033 44.27 14.79 -41.07
N GLY A 1034 43.65 14.40 -39.95
CA GLY A 1034 42.58 13.38 -39.89
C GLY A 1034 41.21 13.93 -39.52
N ASP A 1035 41.07 15.23 -39.27
CA ASP A 1035 39.81 15.86 -38.89
C ASP A 1035 38.96 16.15 -40.14
N GLN A 1036 37.82 15.45 -40.24
CA GLN A 1036 36.94 15.57 -41.41
C GLN A 1036 36.23 16.93 -41.47
N ASP A 1037 36.00 17.58 -40.33
CA ASP A 1037 35.31 18.86 -40.26
C ASP A 1037 36.22 19.98 -40.77
N HIS A 1038 37.51 19.96 -40.40
CA HIS A 1038 38.50 20.90 -40.94
C HIS A 1038 38.71 20.72 -42.46
N ALA A 1039 38.75 19.47 -42.95
CA ALA A 1039 38.88 19.19 -44.38
C ALA A 1039 37.65 19.64 -45.18
N ALA A 1040 36.45 19.42 -44.64
CA ALA A 1040 35.21 19.92 -45.23
C ALA A 1040 35.15 21.46 -45.21
N GLY A 1041 35.54 22.08 -44.10
CA GLY A 1041 35.66 23.53 -43.95
C GLY A 1041 36.61 24.15 -44.97
N LEU A 1042 37.80 23.57 -45.16
CA LEU A 1042 38.76 24.02 -46.17
C LEU A 1042 38.19 23.97 -47.59
N LYS A 1043 37.49 22.88 -47.94
CA LYS A 1043 36.88 22.74 -49.25
C LYS A 1043 35.80 23.82 -49.47
N TRP A 1044 34.90 23.99 -48.50
CA TRP A 1044 33.86 25.02 -48.55
C TRP A 1044 34.46 26.44 -48.64
N ALA A 1045 35.51 26.72 -47.89
CA ALA A 1045 36.23 27.98 -47.94
C ALA A 1045 36.86 28.23 -49.33
N GLY A 1046 37.49 27.20 -49.92
CA GLY A 1046 38.08 27.28 -51.26
C GLY A 1046 37.05 27.51 -52.37
N ASP A 1047 35.88 26.87 -52.28
CA ASP A 1047 34.78 27.07 -53.21
C ASP A 1047 34.26 28.52 -53.14
N ASN A 1048 34.13 29.09 -51.93
CA ASN A 1048 33.75 30.49 -51.75
C ASN A 1048 34.82 31.45 -52.29
N LEU A 1049 36.11 31.18 -52.05
CA LEU A 1049 37.20 31.98 -52.59
C LEU A 1049 37.18 32.00 -54.12
N ALA A 1050 37.04 30.84 -54.76
CA ALA A 1050 36.94 30.74 -56.21
C ALA A 1050 35.74 31.55 -56.76
N ALA A 1051 34.59 31.49 -56.07
CA ALA A 1051 33.41 32.29 -56.44
C ALA A 1051 33.67 33.80 -56.31
N ARG A 1052 34.40 34.24 -55.27
CA ARG A 1052 34.75 35.66 -55.08
C ARG A 1052 35.74 36.15 -56.15
N MET A 1053 36.77 35.38 -56.46
CA MET A 1053 37.74 35.71 -57.52
C MET A 1053 37.05 35.78 -58.89
N ALA A 1054 36.11 34.89 -59.18
CA ALA A 1054 35.34 34.92 -60.43
C ALA A 1054 34.43 36.15 -60.54
N ALA A 1055 33.88 36.63 -59.42
CA ALA A 1055 33.01 37.81 -59.38
C ALA A 1055 33.76 39.16 -59.44
N ALA A 1056 35.08 39.16 -59.21
CA ALA A 1056 35.93 40.34 -59.24
C ALA A 1056 37.11 40.21 -60.24
N PRO A 1057 36.85 40.15 -61.57
CA PRO A 1057 37.89 39.99 -62.59
C PRO A 1057 38.79 41.23 -62.67
N GLY A 1058 39.87 41.23 -61.89
CA GLY A 1058 40.80 42.34 -61.71
C GLY A 1058 41.37 42.48 -60.30
N ALA A 1059 40.82 41.74 -59.34
CA ALA A 1059 41.31 41.54 -57.97
C ALA A 1059 42.07 40.22 -57.81
#